data_AF-A0A6I2MQZ1-F1
#
_entry.id   AF-A0A6I2MQZ1-F1
#
_cell.length_a   1.000
_cell.length_b   1.000
_cell.length_c   1.000
_cell.angle_alpha   90.00
_cell.angle_beta   90.00
_cell.angle_gamma   90.00
#
_symmetry.space_group_name_H-M   'P 1'
#
loop_
_entity.id
_entity.type
_entity.pdbx_description
1 polymer ?
#
loop_
_entity_poly.entity_id
_entity_poly.type
_entity_poly.pdbx_seq_one_letter_code
_entity_poly.pdbx_strand_id
1 'polypeptide(L)'
;MSNPSPKKPTFIEQAEAIILENLANDQFGVSELAEATHMSRSNLLRKIKKQTQLSASQFIRQVRLKEAMNLLKEDASTVSEISYQVGFGSTSYFIKCFREQYGYSPGEVGKSDVQVEIEQVKPNYLKLYKLPLIAVTSVILLVISFLIFSKNDKVHQLEIEKSIAVLPFKNESSDSTNLYFVNGLMESALNNLQKIEDLRVISRTSVEKYRKTEKGIPEIAEELDVNYLVEGSGQRIGDQVLLNIQLIEASSDTPIWLEQYNREVVDIFALQNDVAKKIADAIAAVVTPAELEQIEKKPTDNLLAYDYYLQALDPYYSRTNEGLEKAISLFEKAIEQDPEFALAYANIAISYYLLEMSQLEKQYTEKINSFADKALLYDSKSAESLVAKAFYYIQTKEYKLALPHLNKALEYNPNSSLAVQMLAEFYSHMVPNTNKYLEYALKGVQLNVASDSFTQSYTYLQLSNALVSSGFADEALKYINKSLDYNAENYFAPHLKAFILFAKDGNIERTRNLLIEEWNKDTTRLDILQDIGKLYYIEENYDSAYFYFKKFVETREAKGLDIYLQENVKIALVYKKMGLDTKAEKLFNDFSEYCKNDQSIYRSVNLVWKYAYEGKINEAIEQLRIFSETENYLYWFLLIEDEPLIKPLKSHPDFEAIMQKIKDRFWENQTKLKKSLEKDELI
;
A
#
# COMPACT_ATOMS: atom_id res chain seq x y z
N MET A 1 -61.04 50.03 8.06
CA MET A 1 -60.05 49.48 9.00
C MET A 1 -60.15 47.96 8.93
N SER A 2 -59.18 47.32 8.28
CA SER A 2 -59.08 45.87 8.20
C SER A 2 -57.66 45.53 8.62
N ASN A 3 -57.51 45.14 9.89
CA ASN A 3 -56.25 44.69 10.48
C ASN A 3 -55.69 43.53 9.65
N PRO A 4 -54.41 43.54 9.24
CA PRO A 4 -53.80 42.34 8.69
C PRO A 4 -53.70 41.29 9.81
N SER A 5 -54.27 40.12 9.57
CA SER A 5 -54.17 38.96 10.46
C SER A 5 -52.71 38.64 10.79
N PRO A 6 -52.37 38.26 12.04
CA PRO A 6 -51.01 37.90 12.39
C PRO A 6 -50.55 36.70 11.54
N LYS A 7 -49.40 36.84 10.86
CA LYS A 7 -48.75 35.75 10.12
C LYS A 7 -48.57 34.56 11.06
N LYS A 8 -49.00 33.37 10.64
CA LYS A 8 -48.69 32.12 11.38
C LYS A 8 -47.17 32.00 11.50
N PRO A 9 -46.64 31.68 12.70
CA PRO A 9 -45.21 31.55 12.90
C PRO A 9 -44.66 30.43 12.01
N THR A 10 -43.48 30.67 11.44
CA THR A 10 -42.76 29.67 10.65
C THR A 10 -42.35 28.50 11.55
N PHE A 11 -42.08 27.34 10.94
CA PHE A 11 -41.60 26.18 11.68
C PHE A 11 -40.33 26.48 12.52
N ILE A 12 -39.44 27.33 11.99
CA ILE A 12 -38.22 27.73 12.71
C ILE A 12 -38.53 28.63 13.90
N GLU A 13 -39.47 29.56 13.77
CA GLU A 13 -39.92 30.39 14.90
C GLU A 13 -40.58 29.55 15.99
N GLN A 14 -41.34 28.51 15.63
CA GLN A 14 -41.90 27.55 16.60
C GLN A 14 -40.82 26.72 17.30
N ALA A 15 -39.83 26.23 16.55
CA ALA A 15 -38.71 25.48 17.12
C ALA A 15 -37.83 26.34 18.02
N GLU A 16 -37.56 27.60 17.64
CA GLU A 16 -36.84 28.59 18.47
C GLU A 16 -37.60 28.88 19.76
N ALA A 17 -38.92 29.07 19.70
CA ALA A 17 -39.77 29.28 20.89
C ALA A 17 -39.70 28.09 21.87
N ILE A 18 -39.79 26.85 21.38
CA ILE A 18 -39.67 25.65 22.22
C ILE A 18 -38.30 25.56 22.89
N ILE A 19 -37.23 25.92 22.17
CA ILE A 19 -35.86 25.93 22.74
C ILE A 19 -35.75 27.01 23.82
N LEU A 20 -36.34 28.19 23.62
CA LEU A 20 -36.35 29.28 24.60
C LEU A 20 -37.20 28.93 25.84
N GLU A 21 -38.30 28.20 25.69
CA GLU A 21 -39.09 27.68 26.81
C GLU A 21 -38.32 26.65 27.65
N ASN A 22 -37.35 25.95 27.04
CA ASN A 22 -36.51 24.94 27.68
C ASN A 22 -35.04 25.39 27.82
N LEU A 23 -34.82 26.71 27.85
CA LEU A 23 -33.50 27.31 27.71
C LEU A 23 -32.51 26.83 28.77
N ALA A 24 -32.92 26.78 30.04
CA ALA A 24 -32.07 26.39 31.18
C ALA A 24 -31.88 24.87 31.35
N ASN A 25 -32.57 24.04 30.54
CA ASN A 25 -32.50 22.57 30.66
C ASN A 25 -31.31 22.03 29.85
N ASP A 26 -30.24 21.62 30.53
CA ASP A 26 -29.03 21.10 29.88
C ASP A 26 -29.23 19.74 29.18
N GLN A 27 -30.26 18.98 29.57
CA GLN A 27 -30.66 17.72 28.92
C GLN A 27 -31.55 17.94 27.69
N PHE A 28 -32.02 19.16 27.42
CA PHE A 28 -32.85 19.44 26.26
C PHE A 28 -31.98 19.48 24.98
N GLY A 29 -32.03 18.41 24.20
CA GLY A 29 -31.27 18.21 22.98
C GLY A 29 -32.15 17.90 21.77
N VAL A 30 -31.56 17.22 20.77
CA VAL A 30 -32.23 16.94 19.48
C VAL A 30 -33.45 16.02 19.64
N SER A 31 -33.43 15.13 20.63
CA SER A 31 -34.52 14.17 20.88
C SER A 31 -35.74 14.87 21.44
N GLU A 32 -35.51 15.74 22.42
CA GLU A 32 -36.51 16.48 23.18
C GLU A 32 -37.17 17.51 22.26
N LEU A 33 -36.38 18.18 21.41
CA LEU A 33 -36.92 19.06 20.37
C LEU A 33 -37.74 18.31 19.32
N ALA A 34 -37.34 17.08 18.95
CA ALA A 34 -38.10 16.27 17.99
C ALA A 34 -39.45 15.83 18.59
N GLU A 35 -39.45 15.42 19.85
CA GLU A 35 -40.65 15.06 20.59
C GLU A 35 -41.60 16.27 20.77
N ALA A 36 -41.07 17.42 21.20
CA ALA A 36 -41.84 18.65 21.40
C ALA A 36 -42.42 19.23 20.10
N THR A 37 -41.79 18.95 18.95
CA THR A 37 -42.31 19.35 17.62
C THR A 37 -43.19 18.27 16.97
N HIS A 38 -43.42 17.14 17.65
CA HIS A 38 -44.15 15.98 17.13
C HIS A 38 -43.58 15.44 15.81
N MET A 39 -42.25 15.35 15.70
CA MET A 39 -41.54 14.86 14.51
C MET A 39 -40.53 13.78 14.87
N SER A 40 -40.22 12.90 13.89
CA SER A 40 -39.04 12.04 14.01
C SER A 40 -37.75 12.87 13.90
N ARG A 41 -36.66 12.41 14.54
CA ARG A 41 -35.35 13.09 14.50
C ARG A 41 -34.88 13.39 13.07
N SER A 42 -35.07 12.46 12.13
CA SER A 42 -34.71 12.63 10.72
C SER A 42 -35.54 13.72 10.02
N ASN A 43 -36.83 13.83 10.34
CA ASN A 43 -37.70 14.87 9.79
C ASN A 43 -37.38 16.26 10.36
N LEU A 44 -37.11 16.34 11.66
CA LEU A 44 -36.64 17.57 12.33
C LEU A 44 -35.35 18.07 11.67
N LEU A 45 -34.35 17.19 11.53
CA LEU A 45 -33.07 17.52 10.91
C LEU A 45 -33.25 18.04 9.47
N ARG A 46 -34.05 17.35 8.66
CA ARG A 46 -34.31 17.76 7.27
C ARG A 46 -34.96 19.14 7.18
N LYS A 47 -35.91 19.46 8.06
CA LYS A 47 -36.58 20.76 8.07
C LYS A 47 -35.67 21.89 8.56
N ILE A 48 -34.90 21.66 9.63
CA ILE A 48 -33.93 22.65 10.15
C ILE A 48 -32.85 22.91 9.09
N LYS A 49 -32.25 21.86 8.51
CA LYS A 49 -31.21 21.99 7.50
C LYS A 49 -31.69 22.74 6.25
N LYS A 50 -32.93 22.47 5.80
CA LYS A 50 -33.51 23.16 4.64
C LYS A 50 -33.67 24.68 4.84
N GLN A 51 -33.95 25.14 6.06
CA GLN A 51 -34.27 26.55 6.33
C GLN A 51 -33.11 27.34 6.93
N THR A 52 -32.17 26.67 7.60
CA THR A 52 -31.06 27.32 8.33
C THR A 52 -29.68 26.89 7.84
N GLN A 53 -29.59 25.82 7.03
CA GLN A 53 -28.35 25.14 6.66
C GLN A 53 -27.58 24.53 7.85
N LEU A 54 -28.19 24.44 9.04
CA LEU A 54 -27.60 23.89 10.25
C LEU A 54 -28.09 22.45 10.54
N SER A 55 -27.32 21.69 11.31
CA SER A 55 -27.83 20.49 11.98
C SER A 55 -28.77 20.88 13.14
N ALA A 56 -29.61 19.95 13.60
CA ALA A 56 -30.52 20.21 14.72
C ALA A 56 -29.78 20.58 16.02
N SER A 57 -28.61 19.97 16.28
CA SER A 57 -27.78 20.31 17.44
C SER A 57 -27.11 21.68 17.30
N GLN A 58 -26.64 22.03 16.10
CA GLN A 58 -26.09 23.35 15.83
C GLN A 58 -27.13 24.46 15.97
N PHE A 59 -28.37 24.20 15.52
CA PHE A 59 -29.49 25.13 15.66
C PHE A 59 -29.84 25.40 17.13
N ILE A 60 -30.00 24.36 17.96
CA ILE A 60 -30.25 24.52 19.41
C ILE A 60 -29.14 25.35 20.06
N ARG A 61 -27.88 25.02 19.74
CA ARG A 61 -26.71 25.74 20.24
C ARG A 61 -26.72 27.21 19.84
N GLN A 62 -27.08 27.52 18.60
CA GLN A 62 -27.14 28.90 18.10
C GLN A 62 -28.20 29.73 18.82
N VAL A 63 -29.38 29.17 19.06
CA VAL A 63 -30.45 29.83 19.83
C VAL A 63 -29.99 30.14 21.26
N ARG A 64 -29.38 29.15 21.94
CA ARG A 64 -28.82 29.33 23.30
C ARG A 64 -27.75 30.41 23.36
N LEU A 65 -26.83 30.45 22.39
CA LEU A 65 -25.77 31.47 22.33
C LEU A 65 -26.31 32.87 22.03
N LYS A 66 -27.34 32.97 21.19
CA LYS A 66 -28.02 34.23 20.90
C LYS A 66 -28.67 34.81 22.14
N GLU A 67 -29.30 33.98 22.96
CA GLU A 67 -29.87 34.42 24.23
C GLU A 67 -28.81 34.72 25.29
N ALA A 68 -27.72 33.96 25.32
CA ALA A 68 -26.58 34.26 26.18
C ALA A 68 -25.97 35.64 25.86
N MET A 69 -25.90 36.01 24.58
CA MET A 69 -25.46 37.35 24.13
C MET A 69 -26.41 38.46 24.62
N ASN A 70 -27.71 38.21 24.69
CA ASN A 70 -28.68 39.17 25.24
C ASN A 70 -28.45 39.34 26.75
N LEU A 71 -28.36 38.24 27.50
CA LEU A 71 -28.11 38.26 28.95
C LEU A 71 -26.78 38.92 29.31
N LEU A 72 -25.73 38.71 28.51
CA LEU A 72 -24.42 39.34 28.72
C LEU A 72 -24.44 40.86 28.48
N LYS A 73 -25.37 41.37 27.66
CA LYS A 73 -25.54 42.82 27.43
C LYS A 73 -26.32 43.52 28.53
N GLU A 74 -27.08 42.78 29.33
CA GLU A 74 -27.93 43.31 30.41
C GLU A 74 -27.19 43.44 31.77
N ASP A 75 -25.87 43.18 31.78
CA ASP A 75 -24.87 43.45 32.84
C ASP A 75 -25.23 42.99 34.27
N ALA A 76 -25.96 41.86 34.40
CA ALA A 76 -26.51 41.39 35.68
C ALA A 76 -26.07 39.98 36.14
N SER A 77 -25.16 39.28 35.43
CA SER A 77 -24.75 37.92 35.81
C SER A 77 -23.34 37.57 35.33
N THR A 78 -22.66 36.66 36.04
CA THR A 78 -21.33 36.17 35.65
C THR A 78 -21.42 35.24 34.43
N VAL A 79 -20.32 35.13 33.66
CA VAL A 79 -20.22 34.22 32.50
C VAL A 79 -20.56 32.76 32.86
N SER A 80 -20.25 32.32 34.08
CA SER A 80 -20.57 30.98 34.54
C SER A 80 -22.08 30.82 34.80
N GLU A 81 -22.72 31.78 35.46
CA GLU A 81 -24.17 31.76 35.68
C GLU A 81 -24.96 31.77 34.37
N ILE A 82 -24.57 32.63 33.42
CA ILE A 82 -25.20 32.70 32.10
C ILE A 82 -25.06 31.37 31.35
N SER A 83 -23.91 30.69 31.47
CA SER A 83 -23.71 29.39 30.82
C SER A 83 -24.73 28.35 31.28
N TYR A 84 -25.06 28.32 32.58
CA TYR A 84 -26.08 27.40 33.11
C TYR A 84 -27.51 27.90 32.82
N GLN A 85 -27.76 29.21 32.86
CA GLN A 85 -29.06 29.80 32.51
C GLN A 85 -29.47 29.50 31.07
N VAL A 86 -28.49 29.41 30.15
CA VAL A 86 -28.74 29.06 28.74
C VAL A 86 -28.55 27.58 28.42
N GLY A 87 -28.51 26.72 29.45
CA GLY A 87 -28.58 25.27 29.30
C GLY A 87 -27.29 24.63 28.80
N PHE A 88 -26.12 25.22 29.06
CA PHE A 88 -24.83 24.53 28.86
C PHE A 88 -24.43 23.83 30.16
N GLY A 89 -24.17 22.52 30.10
CA GLY A 89 -23.68 21.74 31.26
C GLY A 89 -22.23 22.03 31.68
N SER A 90 -21.51 22.89 30.94
CA SER A 90 -20.12 23.26 31.24
C SER A 90 -19.81 24.68 30.76
N THR A 91 -19.32 25.53 31.67
CA THR A 91 -18.87 26.90 31.34
C THR A 91 -17.71 26.91 30.34
N SER A 92 -16.79 25.94 30.41
CA SER A 92 -15.68 25.83 29.44
C SER A 92 -16.17 25.53 28.03
N TYR A 93 -17.17 24.65 27.90
CA TYR A 93 -17.77 24.32 26.61
C TYR A 93 -18.57 25.52 26.05
N PHE A 94 -19.30 26.23 26.90
CA PHE A 94 -19.99 27.47 26.55
C PHE A 94 -19.03 28.53 25.98
N ILE A 95 -17.92 28.82 26.65
CA ILE A 95 -16.93 29.81 26.18
C ILE A 95 -16.36 29.43 24.81
N LYS A 96 -16.07 28.14 24.59
CA LYS A 96 -15.59 27.64 23.29
C LYS A 96 -16.62 27.92 22.19
N CYS A 97 -17.87 27.53 22.40
CA CYS A 97 -18.93 27.71 21.41
C CYS A 97 -19.28 29.19 21.16
N PHE A 98 -19.20 30.04 22.19
CA PHE A 98 -19.42 31.48 22.05
C PHE A 98 -18.33 32.14 21.20
N ARG A 99 -17.05 31.77 21.40
CA ARG A 99 -15.94 32.22 20.55
C ARG A 99 -16.07 31.75 19.11
N GLU A 100 -16.46 30.50 18.90
CA GLU A 100 -16.73 29.96 17.55
C GLU A 100 -17.81 30.78 16.83
N GLN A 101 -18.84 31.27 17.55
CA GLN A 101 -19.96 31.99 16.95
C GLN A 101 -19.70 33.49 16.75
N TYR A 102 -19.06 34.16 17.71
CA TYR A 102 -18.94 35.63 17.74
C TYR A 102 -17.51 36.14 17.52
N GLY A 103 -16.51 35.26 17.53
CA GLY A 103 -15.10 35.60 17.33
C GLY A 103 -14.39 36.15 18.57
N TYR A 104 -15.09 36.29 19.71
CA TYR A 104 -14.55 36.77 20.97
C TYR A 104 -15.21 36.07 22.17
N SER A 105 -14.66 36.24 23.37
CA SER A 105 -15.13 35.57 24.58
C SER A 105 -16.35 36.25 25.22
N PRO A 106 -17.22 35.51 25.93
CA PRO A 106 -18.37 36.08 26.63
C PRO A 106 -18.02 37.25 27.57
N GLY A 107 -16.87 37.20 28.24
CA GLY A 107 -16.42 38.24 29.19
C GLY A 107 -15.86 39.51 28.54
N GLU A 108 -15.83 39.57 27.21
CA GLU A 108 -15.50 40.75 26.41
C GLU A 108 -16.77 41.47 25.92
N VAL A 109 -17.96 40.87 26.09
CA VAL A 109 -19.24 41.57 25.87
C VAL A 109 -19.34 42.71 26.88
N GLY A 110 -19.46 43.95 26.40
CA GLY A 110 -19.60 45.16 27.24
C GLY A 110 -18.31 45.95 27.52
N LYS A 111 -17.13 45.50 27.06
CA LYS A 111 -15.88 46.28 27.11
C LYS A 111 -15.62 46.93 25.74
N SER A 112 -15.83 48.24 25.63
CA SER A 112 -15.70 49.10 24.42
C SER A 112 -14.40 48.86 23.63
N ASP A 113 -14.28 48.93 22.29
CA ASP A 113 -15.07 49.46 21.17
C ASP A 113 -15.14 48.43 20.02
N VAL A 114 -16.35 48.02 19.62
CA VAL A 114 -16.58 47.41 18.29
C VAL A 114 -17.70 48.21 17.64
N GLN A 115 -17.32 49.16 16.79
CA GLN A 115 -18.28 49.93 15.98
C GLN A 115 -18.90 49.04 14.91
N VAL A 116 -20.22 48.86 15.00
CA VAL A 116 -21.06 48.36 13.92
C VAL A 116 -21.60 49.59 13.18
N GLU A 117 -21.03 49.90 12.01
CA GLU A 117 -21.59 50.92 11.11
C GLU A 117 -22.64 50.28 10.18
N ILE A 118 -23.89 50.70 10.36
CA ILE A 118 -24.98 50.56 9.38
C ILE A 118 -25.14 51.94 8.75
N GLU A 119 -24.73 52.12 7.49
CA GLU A 119 -24.85 53.41 6.80
C GLU A 119 -26.13 53.46 5.93
N GLN A 120 -26.99 54.45 6.21
CA GLN A 120 -28.06 54.91 5.32
C GLN A 120 -27.64 56.16 4.55
N VAL A 121 -28.04 56.22 3.28
CA VAL A 121 -27.60 57.11 2.20
C VAL A 121 -28.20 58.53 2.25
N LYS A 122 -27.39 59.60 2.04
CA LYS A 122 -27.62 60.75 1.12
C LYS A 122 -26.52 61.84 1.18
N PRO A 123 -26.34 62.71 0.14
CA PRO A 123 -25.13 62.70 -0.72
C PRO A 123 -24.22 63.94 -0.60
N ASN A 124 -22.95 63.82 -1.02
CA ASN A 124 -22.15 64.98 -1.40
C ASN A 124 -21.12 64.74 -2.56
N TYR A 125 -21.63 65.02 -3.76
CA TYR A 125 -21.12 65.44 -5.09
C TYR A 125 -19.64 65.56 -5.52
N LEU A 126 -18.60 65.08 -4.83
CA LEU A 126 -17.20 65.34 -5.28
C LEU A 126 -16.31 64.10 -5.52
N LYS A 127 -16.85 63.06 -6.19
CA LYS A 127 -16.06 61.94 -6.75
C LYS A 127 -16.46 61.61 -8.20
N LEU A 128 -16.34 62.56 -9.14
CA LEU A 128 -16.72 62.31 -10.54
C LEU A 128 -15.60 61.71 -11.43
N TYR A 129 -14.37 61.50 -10.92
CA TYR A 129 -13.27 60.94 -11.75
C TYR A 129 -12.50 59.77 -11.14
N LYS A 130 -12.86 59.26 -9.95
CA LYS A 130 -12.26 58.03 -9.38
C LYS A 130 -13.05 56.75 -9.69
N LEU A 131 -14.34 56.86 -10.01
CA LEU A 131 -15.20 55.70 -10.28
C LEU A 131 -14.82 54.88 -11.52
N PRO A 132 -14.47 55.46 -12.69
CA PRO A 132 -14.15 54.63 -13.85
C PRO A 132 -12.83 53.88 -13.66
N LEU A 133 -11.85 54.48 -12.96
CA LEU A 133 -10.58 53.82 -12.68
C LEU A 133 -10.75 52.64 -11.73
N ILE A 134 -11.53 52.81 -10.65
CA ILE A 134 -11.82 51.74 -9.69
C ILE A 134 -12.65 50.65 -10.37
N ALA A 135 -13.67 51.00 -11.15
CA ALA A 135 -14.49 50.02 -11.87
C ALA A 135 -13.66 49.20 -12.88
N VAL A 136 -12.75 49.84 -13.63
CA VAL A 136 -11.86 49.12 -14.56
C VAL A 136 -10.90 48.22 -13.78
N THR A 137 -10.29 48.69 -12.69
CA THR A 137 -9.42 47.82 -11.86
C THR A 137 -10.19 46.70 -11.17
N SER A 138 -11.42 46.93 -10.72
CA SER A 138 -12.27 45.91 -10.10
C SER A 138 -12.76 44.89 -11.12
N VAL A 139 -13.07 45.30 -12.35
CA VAL A 139 -13.41 44.38 -13.45
C VAL A 139 -12.17 43.60 -13.87
N ILE A 140 -11.00 44.22 -13.97
CA ILE A 140 -9.74 43.52 -14.27
C ILE A 140 -9.40 42.54 -13.14
N LEU A 141 -9.55 42.93 -11.86
CA LEU A 141 -9.33 42.05 -10.72
C LEU A 141 -10.39 40.94 -10.64
N LEU A 142 -11.63 41.19 -11.03
CA LEU A 142 -12.68 40.18 -11.13
C LEU A 142 -12.45 39.24 -12.31
N VAL A 143 -11.94 39.72 -13.43
CA VAL A 143 -11.58 38.89 -14.60
C VAL A 143 -10.32 38.10 -14.31
N ILE A 144 -9.32 38.66 -13.63
CA ILE A 144 -8.12 37.96 -13.18
C ILE A 144 -8.49 36.96 -12.08
N SER A 145 -9.31 37.34 -11.11
CA SER A 145 -9.85 36.43 -10.09
C SER A 145 -10.68 35.35 -10.74
N PHE A 146 -11.56 35.66 -11.70
CA PHE A 146 -12.30 34.66 -12.45
C PHE A 146 -11.37 33.79 -13.29
N LEU A 147 -10.30 34.30 -13.91
CA LEU A 147 -9.35 33.47 -14.66
C LEU A 147 -8.43 32.64 -13.75
N ILE A 148 -8.17 33.07 -12.51
CA ILE A 148 -7.39 32.33 -11.51
C ILE A 148 -8.27 31.27 -10.80
N PHE A 149 -9.52 31.63 -10.44
CA PHE A 149 -10.47 30.74 -9.77
C PHE A 149 -11.21 29.82 -10.75
N SER A 150 -11.54 30.26 -11.98
CA SER A 150 -12.07 29.39 -13.04
C SER A 150 -11.03 28.40 -13.57
N LYS A 151 -9.73 28.60 -13.29
CA LYS A 151 -8.70 27.59 -13.53
C LYS A 151 -8.51 26.63 -12.34
N ASN A 152 -9.08 26.96 -11.18
CA ASN A 152 -8.94 26.19 -9.95
C ASN A 152 -10.24 25.54 -9.43
N ASP A 153 -11.38 25.76 -10.11
CA ASP A 153 -12.56 24.92 -9.97
C ASP A 153 -12.54 23.75 -10.98
N LYS A 154 -11.38 23.10 -11.14
CA LYS A 154 -11.45 21.64 -11.13
C LYS A 154 -11.81 21.30 -9.69
N VAL A 155 -13.11 21.19 -9.42
CA VAL A 155 -13.57 20.17 -8.48
C VAL A 155 -12.74 18.95 -8.87
N HIS A 156 -11.83 18.49 -8.01
CA HIS A 156 -11.40 17.12 -8.09
C HIS A 156 -12.70 16.34 -7.93
N GLN A 157 -13.41 16.10 -9.05
CA GLN A 157 -14.08 14.83 -9.22
C GLN A 157 -12.99 13.87 -8.81
N LEU A 158 -13.22 13.16 -7.70
CA LEU A 158 -12.40 12.01 -7.36
C LEU A 158 -12.38 11.20 -8.66
N GLU A 159 -11.29 11.29 -9.42
CA GLU A 159 -11.11 10.45 -10.58
C GLU A 159 -11.15 9.05 -9.97
N ILE A 160 -12.20 8.32 -10.31
CA ILE A 160 -12.38 6.96 -9.83
C ILE A 160 -11.13 6.22 -10.32
N GLU A 161 -10.33 5.71 -9.38
CA GLU A 161 -9.13 4.95 -9.71
C GLU A 161 -9.51 3.86 -10.72
N LYS A 162 -8.76 3.75 -11.83
CA LYS A 162 -9.07 2.81 -12.91
C LYS A 162 -8.57 1.41 -12.57
N SER A 163 -9.12 0.86 -11.50
CA SER A 163 -8.85 -0.48 -11.00
C SER A 163 -9.89 -1.47 -11.52
N ILE A 164 -9.43 -2.58 -12.10
CA ILE A 164 -10.26 -3.53 -12.83
C ILE A 164 -9.90 -4.98 -12.51
N ALA A 165 -10.92 -5.81 -12.37
CA ALA A 165 -10.77 -7.26 -12.24
C ALA A 165 -11.56 -7.98 -13.34
N VAL A 166 -10.91 -8.94 -14.01
CA VAL A 166 -11.57 -9.80 -15.01
C VAL A 166 -11.99 -11.10 -14.35
N LEU A 167 -13.29 -11.26 -14.09
CA LEU A 167 -13.81 -12.46 -13.43
C LEU A 167 -13.72 -13.69 -14.34
N PRO A 168 -13.62 -14.91 -13.77
CA PRO A 168 -13.65 -16.13 -14.56
C PRO A 168 -14.89 -16.21 -15.44
N PHE A 169 -14.69 -16.33 -16.75
CA PHE A 169 -15.80 -16.40 -17.70
C PHE A 169 -16.61 -17.69 -17.52
N LYS A 170 -17.92 -17.58 -17.70
CA LYS A 170 -18.88 -18.69 -17.61
C LYS A 170 -18.90 -19.48 -18.92
N ASN A 171 -18.81 -20.80 -18.83
CA ASN A 171 -19.06 -21.67 -19.99
C ASN A 171 -20.58 -21.84 -20.15
N GLU A 172 -21.15 -21.34 -21.25
CA GLU A 172 -22.58 -21.47 -21.55
C GLU A 172 -22.94 -22.77 -22.27
N SER A 173 -21.94 -23.55 -22.69
CA SER A 173 -22.18 -24.84 -23.33
C SER A 173 -22.33 -25.96 -22.31
N SER A 174 -23.05 -27.02 -22.69
CA SER A 174 -23.09 -28.28 -21.94
C SER A 174 -21.80 -29.10 -22.07
N ASP A 175 -20.90 -28.70 -22.98
CA ASP A 175 -19.64 -29.38 -23.24
C ASP A 175 -18.54 -28.81 -22.33
N SER A 176 -18.04 -29.62 -21.40
CA SER A 176 -16.98 -29.22 -20.49
C SER A 176 -15.63 -29.03 -21.21
N THR A 177 -15.46 -29.57 -22.42
CA THR A 177 -14.24 -29.36 -23.21
C THR A 177 -14.08 -27.92 -23.68
N ASN A 178 -15.15 -27.11 -23.69
CA ASN A 178 -15.06 -25.68 -23.99
C ASN A 178 -14.49 -24.82 -22.87
N LEU A 179 -14.34 -25.36 -21.65
CA LEU A 179 -13.96 -24.55 -20.49
C LEU A 179 -12.56 -23.93 -20.63
N TYR A 180 -11.56 -24.70 -21.07
CA TYR A 180 -10.20 -24.18 -21.26
C TYR A 180 -10.18 -23.08 -22.33
N PHE A 181 -11.02 -23.21 -23.37
CA PHE A 181 -11.10 -22.23 -24.45
C PHE A 181 -11.65 -20.91 -23.93
N VAL A 182 -12.77 -20.95 -23.20
CA VAL A 182 -13.39 -19.77 -22.56
C VAL A 182 -12.43 -19.12 -21.56
N ASN A 183 -11.72 -19.92 -20.76
CA ASN A 183 -10.67 -19.46 -19.86
C ASN A 183 -9.50 -18.81 -20.61
N GLY A 184 -9.18 -19.29 -21.81
CA GLY A 184 -8.17 -18.70 -22.68
C GLY A 184 -8.57 -17.33 -23.23
N LEU A 185 -9.86 -17.12 -23.53
CA LEU A 185 -10.37 -15.80 -23.94
C LEU A 185 -10.33 -14.80 -22.79
N MET A 186 -10.73 -15.24 -21.60
CA MET A 186 -10.59 -14.44 -20.38
C MET A 186 -9.14 -14.05 -20.15
N GLU A 187 -8.21 -15.01 -20.25
CA GLU A 187 -6.78 -14.77 -20.08
C GLU A 187 -6.23 -13.73 -21.04
N SER A 188 -6.64 -13.82 -22.29
CA SER A 188 -6.14 -12.93 -23.34
C SER A 188 -6.63 -11.49 -23.12
N ALA A 189 -7.91 -11.34 -22.73
CA ALA A 189 -8.46 -10.04 -22.37
C ALA A 189 -7.74 -9.46 -21.14
N LEU A 190 -7.53 -10.27 -20.10
CA LEU A 190 -6.76 -9.88 -18.92
C LEU A 190 -5.34 -9.43 -19.29
N ASN A 191 -4.60 -10.23 -20.05
CA ASN A 191 -3.22 -9.94 -20.43
C ASN A 191 -3.09 -8.68 -21.28
N ASN A 192 -4.09 -8.36 -22.11
CA ASN A 192 -4.09 -7.12 -22.87
C ASN A 192 -4.39 -5.90 -21.99
N LEU A 193 -5.31 -6.01 -21.04
CA LEU A 193 -5.57 -4.93 -20.07
C LEU A 193 -4.37 -4.67 -19.16
N GLN A 194 -3.66 -5.73 -18.76
CA GLN A 194 -2.48 -5.63 -17.90
C GLN A 194 -1.34 -4.80 -18.49
N LYS A 195 -1.28 -4.67 -19.83
CA LYS A 195 -0.30 -3.85 -20.56
C LYS A 195 -0.53 -2.34 -20.43
N ILE A 196 -1.69 -1.90 -19.93
CA ILE A 196 -2.06 -0.49 -19.83
C ILE A 196 -1.63 0.04 -18.46
N GLU A 197 -0.70 1.01 -18.43
CA GLU A 197 -0.16 1.62 -17.22
C GLU A 197 -1.22 2.43 -16.45
N ASP A 198 -2.14 3.06 -17.19
CA ASP A 198 -3.25 3.83 -16.61
C ASP A 198 -4.33 2.95 -15.96
N LEU A 199 -4.13 1.62 -15.91
CA LEU A 199 -5.01 0.65 -15.23
C LEU A 199 -4.27 -0.09 -14.12
N ARG A 200 -4.95 -0.26 -12.98
CA ARG A 200 -4.61 -1.30 -11.99
C ARG A 200 -5.41 -2.56 -12.30
N VAL A 201 -4.74 -3.64 -12.70
CA VAL A 201 -5.40 -4.87 -13.14
C VAL A 201 -5.11 -6.02 -12.18
N ILE A 202 -6.15 -6.56 -11.56
CA ILE A 202 -6.04 -7.65 -10.60
C ILE A 202 -5.60 -8.95 -11.28
N SER A 203 -4.68 -9.68 -10.65
CA SER A 203 -4.11 -10.91 -11.19
C SER A 203 -5.14 -12.04 -11.36
N ARG A 204 -4.89 -12.96 -12.32
CA ARG A 204 -5.76 -14.12 -12.54
C ARG A 204 -5.94 -14.99 -11.30
N THR A 205 -4.86 -15.26 -10.58
CA THR A 205 -4.90 -16.12 -9.38
C THR A 205 -5.80 -15.55 -8.29
N SER A 206 -5.92 -14.22 -8.21
CA SER A 206 -6.78 -13.54 -7.23
C SER A 206 -8.27 -13.69 -7.51
N VAL A 207 -8.66 -13.67 -8.78
CA VAL A 207 -10.07 -13.72 -9.21
C VAL A 207 -10.62 -15.14 -9.35
N GLU A 208 -9.74 -16.15 -9.45
CA GLU A 208 -10.13 -17.54 -9.71
C GLU A 208 -11.09 -18.11 -8.63
N LYS A 209 -10.97 -17.63 -7.38
CA LYS A 209 -11.86 -17.99 -6.27
C LYS A 209 -13.34 -17.64 -6.51
N TYR A 210 -13.63 -16.70 -7.42
CA TYR A 210 -14.98 -16.26 -7.73
C TYR A 210 -15.68 -17.09 -8.81
N ARG A 211 -15.04 -18.10 -9.40
CA ARG A 211 -15.63 -18.90 -10.49
C ARG A 211 -16.99 -19.52 -10.16
N LYS A 212 -17.23 -19.87 -8.89
CA LYS A 212 -18.49 -20.47 -8.41
C LYS A 212 -19.05 -19.70 -7.20
N THR A 213 -18.84 -18.39 -7.18
CA THR A 213 -19.32 -17.53 -6.09
C THR A 213 -20.81 -17.22 -6.24
N GLU A 214 -21.48 -17.03 -5.10
CA GLU A 214 -22.84 -16.46 -5.02
C GLU A 214 -22.80 -14.98 -4.61
N LYS A 215 -21.61 -14.43 -4.36
CA LYS A 215 -21.41 -13.02 -3.97
C LYS A 215 -21.85 -12.06 -5.07
N GLY A 216 -22.40 -10.92 -4.66
CA GLY A 216 -22.71 -9.82 -5.57
C GLY A 216 -21.46 -9.06 -6.02
N ILE A 217 -21.57 -8.35 -7.15
CA ILE A 217 -20.50 -7.51 -7.70
C ILE A 217 -19.92 -6.52 -6.67
N PRO A 218 -20.72 -5.79 -5.86
CA PRO A 218 -20.16 -4.85 -4.88
C PRO A 218 -19.30 -5.54 -3.81
N GLU A 219 -19.68 -6.75 -3.38
CA GLU A 219 -18.92 -7.52 -2.38
C GLU A 219 -17.59 -8.02 -2.97
N ILE A 220 -17.61 -8.52 -4.21
CA ILE A 220 -16.39 -8.95 -4.92
C ILE A 220 -15.44 -7.76 -5.12
N ALA A 221 -15.99 -6.61 -5.50
CA ALA A 221 -15.23 -5.37 -5.70
C ALA A 221 -14.57 -4.87 -4.42
N GLU A 222 -15.28 -4.91 -3.29
CA GLU A 222 -14.75 -4.54 -1.99
C GLU A 222 -13.61 -5.46 -1.56
N GLU A 223 -13.74 -6.78 -1.80
CA GLU A 223 -12.68 -7.74 -1.47
C GLU A 223 -11.43 -7.62 -2.34
N LEU A 224 -11.61 -7.26 -3.61
CA LEU A 224 -10.53 -7.08 -4.57
C LEU A 224 -9.98 -5.66 -4.59
N ASP A 225 -10.64 -4.72 -3.90
CA ASP A 225 -10.33 -3.29 -3.92
C ASP A 225 -10.30 -2.74 -5.36
N VAL A 226 -11.40 -2.94 -6.11
CA VAL A 226 -11.53 -2.48 -7.50
C VAL A 226 -12.80 -1.67 -7.76
N ASN A 227 -12.74 -0.75 -8.70
CA ASN A 227 -13.89 0.05 -9.11
C ASN A 227 -14.66 -0.57 -10.30
N TYR A 228 -14.00 -1.43 -11.08
CA TYR A 228 -14.57 -2.05 -12.26
C TYR A 228 -14.41 -3.58 -12.26
N LEU A 229 -15.44 -4.27 -12.73
CA LEU A 229 -15.44 -5.71 -12.90
C LEU A 229 -15.82 -6.07 -14.33
N VAL A 230 -15.11 -7.01 -14.93
CA VAL A 230 -15.47 -7.61 -16.22
C VAL A 230 -16.06 -8.97 -15.96
N GLU A 231 -17.32 -9.14 -16.32
CA GLU A 231 -17.94 -10.45 -16.42
C GLU A 231 -18.01 -10.87 -17.88
N GLY A 232 -17.87 -12.17 -18.11
CA GLY A 232 -18.05 -12.71 -19.45
C GLY A 232 -18.58 -14.12 -19.43
N SER A 233 -19.12 -14.51 -20.57
CA SER A 233 -19.53 -15.87 -20.85
C SER A 233 -19.22 -16.21 -22.29
N GLY A 234 -18.95 -17.48 -22.56
CA GLY A 234 -18.70 -17.89 -23.93
C GLY A 234 -18.87 -19.38 -24.16
N GLN A 235 -18.85 -19.72 -25.44
CA GLN A 235 -18.83 -21.09 -25.93
C GLN A 235 -18.24 -21.13 -27.34
N ARG A 236 -17.63 -22.27 -27.67
CA ARG A 236 -17.20 -22.59 -29.03
C ARG A 236 -18.13 -23.63 -29.63
N ILE A 237 -18.63 -23.36 -30.82
CA ILE A 237 -19.50 -24.26 -31.60
C ILE A 237 -18.85 -24.46 -32.96
N GLY A 238 -18.12 -25.58 -33.13
CA GLY A 238 -17.29 -25.82 -34.31
C GLY A 238 -16.24 -24.72 -34.45
N ASP A 239 -16.33 -23.96 -35.54
CA ASP A 239 -15.42 -22.85 -35.86
C ASP A 239 -15.99 -21.47 -35.48
N GLN A 240 -17.12 -21.41 -34.77
CA GLN A 240 -17.67 -20.15 -34.24
C GLN A 240 -17.45 -20.00 -32.74
N VAL A 241 -17.20 -18.76 -32.35
CA VAL A 241 -17.06 -18.30 -30.97
C VAL A 241 -18.21 -17.36 -30.66
N LEU A 242 -18.99 -17.72 -29.64
CA LEU A 242 -19.97 -16.85 -29.03
C LEU A 242 -19.39 -16.34 -27.72
N LEU A 243 -19.34 -15.02 -27.56
CA LEU A 243 -18.74 -14.37 -26.40
C LEU A 243 -19.62 -13.18 -26.00
N ASN A 244 -20.10 -13.19 -24.76
CA ASN A 244 -20.79 -12.07 -24.14
C ASN A 244 -19.87 -11.48 -23.09
N ILE A 245 -19.63 -10.17 -23.11
CA ILE A 245 -18.81 -9.49 -22.10
C ILE A 245 -19.55 -8.26 -21.64
N GLN A 246 -19.48 -8.01 -20.33
CA GLN A 246 -19.93 -6.78 -19.73
C GLN A 246 -18.88 -6.21 -18.79
N LEU A 247 -18.78 -4.90 -18.79
CA LEU A 247 -17.99 -4.11 -17.86
C LEU A 247 -18.95 -3.41 -16.91
N ILE A 248 -18.72 -3.60 -15.62
CA ILE A 248 -19.61 -3.17 -14.54
C ILE A 248 -18.86 -2.19 -13.64
N GLU A 249 -19.47 -1.04 -13.38
CA GLU A 249 -19.03 -0.14 -12.30
C GLU A 249 -19.52 -0.70 -10.96
N ALA A 250 -18.58 -1.05 -10.09
CA ALA A 250 -18.86 -1.81 -8.88
C ALA A 250 -19.72 -1.07 -7.86
N SER A 251 -19.51 0.24 -7.70
CA SER A 251 -20.15 1.04 -6.66
C SER A 251 -21.68 1.10 -6.80
N SER A 252 -22.16 0.99 -8.04
CA SER A 252 -23.56 1.11 -8.41
C SER A 252 -24.14 -0.17 -9.00
N ASP A 253 -23.35 -1.25 -9.08
CA ASP A 253 -23.67 -2.51 -9.76
C ASP A 253 -24.28 -2.26 -11.16
N THR A 254 -23.71 -1.28 -11.88
CA THR A 254 -24.27 -0.78 -13.15
C THR A 254 -23.38 -1.21 -14.31
N PRO A 255 -23.90 -1.99 -15.28
CA PRO A 255 -23.20 -2.25 -16.53
C PRO A 255 -23.02 -0.94 -17.31
N ILE A 256 -21.77 -0.56 -17.57
CA ILE A 256 -21.41 0.65 -18.33
C ILE A 256 -21.04 0.34 -19.78
N TRP A 257 -20.69 -0.91 -20.07
CA TRP A 257 -20.52 -1.43 -21.41
C TRP A 257 -20.91 -2.90 -21.47
N LEU A 258 -21.57 -3.31 -22.56
CA LEU A 258 -21.95 -4.69 -22.83
C LEU A 258 -21.86 -4.93 -24.33
N GLU A 259 -21.25 -6.05 -24.72
CA GLU A 259 -21.18 -6.44 -26.11
C GLU A 259 -21.28 -7.96 -26.28
N GLN A 260 -21.90 -8.36 -27.39
CA GLN A 260 -22.01 -9.74 -27.82
C GLN A 260 -21.28 -9.92 -29.13
N TYR A 261 -20.40 -10.91 -29.17
CA TYR A 261 -19.60 -11.26 -30.32
C TYR A 261 -20.02 -12.63 -30.86
N ASN A 262 -20.15 -12.68 -32.19
CA ASN A 262 -20.21 -13.92 -32.95
C ASN A 262 -19.14 -13.83 -34.06
N ARG A 263 -18.06 -14.57 -33.88
CA ARG A 263 -16.86 -14.52 -34.74
C ARG A 263 -16.38 -15.93 -35.06
N GLU A 264 -15.65 -16.06 -36.16
CA GLU A 264 -14.94 -17.29 -36.46
C GLU A 264 -13.69 -17.41 -35.57
N VAL A 265 -13.29 -18.64 -35.24
CA VAL A 265 -12.08 -18.92 -34.41
C VAL A 265 -10.82 -18.35 -35.07
N VAL A 266 -10.78 -18.20 -36.39
CA VAL A 266 -9.66 -17.58 -37.11
C VAL A 266 -9.46 -16.09 -36.77
N ASP A 267 -10.52 -15.41 -36.33
CA ASP A 267 -10.51 -14.00 -35.94
C ASP A 267 -10.22 -13.79 -34.45
N ILE A 268 -9.83 -14.84 -33.71
CA ILE A 268 -9.82 -14.81 -32.25
C ILE A 268 -8.88 -13.76 -31.65
N PHE A 269 -7.73 -13.50 -32.28
CA PHE A 269 -6.81 -12.45 -31.84
C PHE A 269 -7.40 -11.05 -32.06
N ALA A 270 -8.07 -10.83 -33.19
CA ALA A 270 -8.74 -9.56 -33.46
C ALA A 270 -9.88 -9.32 -32.46
N LEU A 271 -10.63 -10.38 -32.10
CA LEU A 271 -11.65 -10.33 -31.06
C LEU A 271 -11.06 -9.92 -29.70
N GLN A 272 -9.99 -10.57 -29.25
CA GLN A 272 -9.34 -10.27 -27.97
C GLN A 272 -8.82 -8.83 -27.91
N ASN A 273 -8.27 -8.33 -29.02
CA ASN A 273 -7.76 -6.97 -29.11
C ASN A 273 -8.89 -5.94 -29.11
N ASP A 274 -10.01 -6.21 -29.80
CA ASP A 274 -11.20 -5.34 -29.78
C ASP A 274 -11.80 -5.24 -28.37
N VAL A 275 -11.92 -6.36 -27.67
CA VAL A 275 -12.44 -6.42 -26.29
C VAL A 275 -11.61 -5.54 -25.35
N ALA A 276 -10.29 -5.70 -25.34
CA ALA A 276 -9.42 -4.93 -24.44
C ALA A 276 -9.49 -3.42 -24.73
N LYS A 277 -9.50 -3.02 -26.01
CA LYS A 277 -9.64 -1.62 -26.42
C LYS A 277 -10.97 -1.02 -26.00
N LYS A 278 -12.08 -1.73 -26.23
CA LYS A 278 -13.41 -1.23 -25.84
C LYS A 278 -13.59 -1.11 -24.34
N ILE A 279 -13.02 -2.05 -23.57
CA ILE A 279 -12.98 -1.94 -22.11
C ILE A 279 -12.18 -0.70 -21.68
N ALA A 280 -10.97 -0.51 -22.24
CA ALA A 280 -10.13 0.65 -21.96
C ALA A 280 -10.84 1.97 -22.32
N ASP A 281 -11.49 2.04 -23.49
CA ASP A 281 -12.26 3.20 -23.94
C ASP A 281 -13.46 3.47 -23.01
N ALA A 282 -14.16 2.43 -22.55
CA ALA A 282 -15.33 2.56 -21.69
C ALA A 282 -15.01 3.11 -20.30
N ILE A 283 -13.81 2.82 -19.76
CA ILE A 283 -13.31 3.42 -18.50
C ILE A 283 -12.43 4.65 -18.74
N ALA A 284 -12.36 5.13 -19.98
CA ALA A 284 -11.53 6.27 -20.41
C ALA A 284 -10.06 6.14 -19.97
N ALA A 285 -9.50 4.94 -20.07
CA ALA A 285 -8.09 4.67 -19.85
C ALA A 285 -7.25 5.32 -20.96
N VAL A 286 -6.13 5.92 -20.57
CA VAL A 286 -5.14 6.44 -21.50
C VAL A 286 -4.29 5.27 -21.99
N VAL A 287 -4.46 4.92 -23.28
CA VAL A 287 -3.62 3.90 -23.94
C VAL A 287 -2.64 4.61 -24.86
N THR A 288 -1.36 4.49 -24.55
CA THR A 288 -0.26 5.02 -25.35
C THR A 288 -0.08 4.22 -26.65
N PRO A 289 0.55 4.81 -27.69
CA PRO A 289 0.84 4.06 -28.92
C PRO A 289 1.72 2.81 -28.71
N ALA A 290 2.62 2.84 -27.72
CA ALA A 290 3.49 1.71 -27.42
C ALA A 290 2.72 0.55 -26.77
N GLU A 291 1.81 0.85 -25.84
CA GLU A 291 0.92 -0.15 -25.23
C GLU A 291 -0.04 -0.72 -26.28
N LEU A 292 -0.56 0.12 -27.18
CA LEU A 292 -1.42 -0.31 -28.28
C LEU A 292 -0.69 -1.30 -29.22
N GLU A 293 0.58 -1.04 -29.56
CA GLU A 293 1.41 -1.97 -30.34
C GLU A 293 1.57 -3.32 -29.62
N GLN A 294 1.74 -3.32 -28.29
CA GLN A 294 1.82 -4.55 -27.50
C GLN A 294 0.47 -5.29 -27.39
N ILE A 295 -0.65 -4.57 -27.30
CA ILE A 295 -2.00 -5.14 -27.30
C ILE A 295 -2.33 -5.76 -28.66
N GLU A 296 -1.97 -5.09 -29.76
CA GLU A 296 -2.30 -5.56 -31.11
C GLU A 296 -1.44 -6.75 -31.59
N LYS A 297 -0.32 -7.01 -30.91
CA LYS A 297 0.60 -8.09 -31.27
C LYS A 297 -0.06 -9.47 -31.11
N LYS A 298 -0.04 -10.25 -32.18
CA LYS A 298 -0.48 -11.65 -32.16
C LYS A 298 0.55 -12.52 -31.44
N PRO A 299 0.13 -13.47 -30.58
CA PRO A 299 1.04 -14.38 -29.90
C PRO A 299 1.63 -15.46 -30.82
N THR A 300 0.90 -15.85 -31.87
CA THR A 300 1.29 -16.84 -32.88
C THR A 300 0.40 -16.71 -34.13
N ASP A 301 0.87 -17.15 -35.29
CA ASP A 301 0.06 -17.32 -36.51
C ASP A 301 -0.51 -18.75 -36.66
N ASN A 302 -0.17 -19.67 -35.75
CA ASN A 302 -0.65 -21.06 -35.75
C ASN A 302 -1.73 -21.28 -34.67
N LEU A 303 -2.99 -21.42 -35.10
CA LEU A 303 -4.12 -21.61 -34.19
C LEU A 303 -4.07 -22.92 -33.40
N LEU A 304 -3.43 -23.99 -33.93
CA LEU A 304 -3.29 -25.24 -33.19
C LEU A 304 -2.22 -25.11 -32.09
N ALA A 305 -1.15 -24.37 -32.35
CA ALA A 305 -0.18 -24.01 -31.31
C ALA A 305 -0.86 -23.19 -30.21
N TYR A 306 -1.70 -22.23 -30.61
CA TYR A 306 -2.47 -21.42 -29.67
C TYR A 306 -3.44 -22.25 -28.83
N ASP A 307 -4.13 -23.22 -29.42
CA ASP A 307 -5.05 -24.11 -28.71
C ASP A 307 -4.34 -24.91 -27.60
N TYR A 308 -3.17 -25.49 -27.90
CA TYR A 308 -2.34 -26.16 -26.88
C TYR A 308 -1.85 -25.20 -25.79
N TYR A 309 -1.47 -23.98 -26.16
CA TYR A 309 -1.11 -22.95 -25.21
C TYR A 309 -2.27 -22.62 -24.26
N LEU A 310 -3.49 -22.43 -24.76
CA LEU A 310 -4.67 -22.19 -23.93
C LEU A 310 -4.96 -23.35 -22.97
N GLN A 311 -4.83 -24.60 -23.44
CA GLN A 311 -4.98 -25.79 -22.59
C GLN A 311 -3.95 -25.83 -21.45
N ALA A 312 -2.75 -25.26 -21.65
CA ALA A 312 -1.67 -25.24 -20.67
C ALA A 312 -1.87 -24.20 -19.56
N LEU A 313 -2.66 -23.14 -19.78
CA LEU A 313 -2.80 -22.02 -18.85
C LEU A 313 -3.50 -22.41 -17.54
N ASP A 314 -4.57 -23.21 -17.60
CA ASP A 314 -5.27 -23.68 -16.40
C ASP A 314 -4.36 -24.49 -15.45
N PRO A 315 -3.64 -25.55 -15.90
CA PRO A 315 -2.72 -26.26 -15.01
C PRO A 315 -1.52 -25.40 -14.59
N TYR A 316 -1.04 -24.47 -15.42
CA TYR A 316 0.02 -23.51 -15.07
C TYR A 316 -0.37 -22.62 -13.89
N TYR A 317 -1.58 -22.06 -13.92
CA TYR A 317 -2.09 -21.18 -12.85
C TYR A 317 -2.50 -21.91 -11.58
N SER A 318 -2.61 -23.24 -11.59
CA SER A 318 -2.80 -24.02 -10.35
C SER A 318 -1.61 -23.93 -9.39
N ARG A 319 -0.41 -23.59 -9.91
CA ARG A 319 0.85 -23.49 -9.16
C ARG A 319 1.24 -24.76 -8.36
N THR A 320 0.65 -25.90 -8.68
CA THR A 320 1.03 -27.20 -8.11
C THR A 320 2.12 -27.85 -8.98
N ASN A 321 2.96 -28.71 -8.39
CA ASN A 321 4.01 -29.39 -9.16
C ASN A 321 3.42 -30.21 -10.33
N GLU A 322 2.36 -30.99 -10.08
CA GLU A 322 1.65 -31.75 -11.11
C GLU A 322 1.06 -30.83 -12.20
N GLY A 323 0.48 -29.70 -11.81
CA GLY A 323 -0.02 -28.70 -12.73
C GLY A 323 1.07 -28.09 -13.61
N LEU A 324 2.21 -27.72 -13.03
CA LEU A 324 3.34 -27.16 -13.77
C LEU A 324 3.94 -28.18 -14.74
N GLU A 325 4.11 -29.44 -14.33
CA GLU A 325 4.58 -30.52 -15.20
C GLU A 325 3.64 -30.74 -16.39
N LYS A 326 2.33 -30.80 -16.13
CA LYS A 326 1.30 -30.93 -17.18
C LYS A 326 1.31 -29.72 -18.12
N ALA A 327 1.46 -28.51 -17.58
CA ALA A 327 1.54 -27.28 -18.37
C ALA A 327 2.77 -27.29 -19.29
N ILE A 328 3.94 -27.70 -18.78
CA ILE A 328 5.16 -27.86 -19.59
C ILE A 328 4.90 -28.78 -20.78
N SER A 329 4.32 -29.96 -20.58
CA SER A 329 4.02 -30.89 -21.69
C SER A 329 3.05 -30.32 -22.72
N LEU A 330 2.14 -29.43 -22.33
CA LEU A 330 1.22 -28.77 -23.27
C LEU A 330 1.87 -27.60 -24.00
N PHE A 331 2.71 -26.80 -23.33
CA PHE A 331 3.53 -25.79 -23.99
C PHE A 331 4.54 -26.41 -24.96
N GLU A 332 5.09 -27.59 -24.64
CA GLU A 332 5.95 -28.36 -25.55
C GLU A 332 5.20 -28.74 -26.85
N LYS A 333 3.92 -29.16 -26.75
CA LYS A 333 3.09 -29.38 -27.94
C LYS A 333 2.83 -28.10 -28.71
N ALA A 334 2.67 -26.96 -28.04
CA ALA A 334 2.52 -25.67 -28.71
C ALA A 334 3.76 -25.32 -29.55
N ILE A 335 4.98 -25.50 -29.01
CA ILE A 335 6.23 -25.24 -29.75
C ILE A 335 6.49 -26.26 -30.87
N GLU A 336 5.96 -27.49 -30.78
CA GLU A 336 6.01 -28.46 -31.87
C GLU A 336 5.18 -27.99 -33.09
N GLN A 337 4.07 -27.29 -32.84
CA GLN A 337 3.21 -26.73 -33.89
C GLN A 337 3.73 -25.39 -34.41
N ASP A 338 4.27 -24.55 -33.52
CA ASP A 338 4.90 -23.28 -33.88
C ASP A 338 6.25 -23.11 -33.15
N PRO A 339 7.37 -23.43 -33.82
CA PRO A 339 8.71 -23.32 -33.24
C PRO A 339 9.14 -21.89 -32.88
N GLU A 340 8.40 -20.86 -33.30
CA GLU A 340 8.65 -19.44 -33.01
C GLU A 340 7.72 -18.88 -31.91
N PHE A 341 6.90 -19.73 -31.27
CA PHE A 341 5.92 -19.28 -30.27
C PHE A 341 6.56 -18.87 -28.93
N ALA A 342 6.99 -17.61 -28.84
CA ALA A 342 7.74 -17.05 -27.72
C ALA A 342 7.13 -17.30 -26.33
N LEU A 343 5.81 -17.08 -26.17
CA LEU A 343 5.13 -17.24 -24.88
C LEU A 343 5.16 -18.68 -24.35
N ALA A 344 5.11 -19.68 -25.23
CA ALA A 344 5.22 -21.07 -24.83
C ALA A 344 6.62 -21.38 -24.30
N TYR A 345 7.68 -20.88 -24.96
CA TYR A 345 9.05 -20.97 -24.45
C TYR A 345 9.21 -20.28 -23.09
N ALA A 346 8.71 -19.05 -22.95
CA ALA A 346 8.78 -18.31 -21.69
C ALA A 346 8.09 -19.05 -20.54
N ASN A 347 6.88 -19.56 -20.77
CA ASN A 347 6.12 -20.26 -19.74
C ASN A 347 6.71 -21.62 -19.36
N ILE A 348 7.43 -22.31 -20.26
CA ILE A 348 8.21 -23.50 -19.90
C ILE A 348 9.35 -23.11 -18.94
N ALA A 349 10.13 -22.08 -19.27
CA ALA A 349 11.23 -21.61 -18.42
C ALA A 349 10.72 -21.17 -17.03
N ILE A 350 9.63 -20.40 -16.98
CA ILE A 350 9.00 -19.98 -15.73
C ILE A 350 8.49 -21.19 -14.94
N SER A 351 7.88 -22.18 -15.59
CA SER A 351 7.38 -23.38 -14.91
C SER A 351 8.52 -24.19 -14.27
N TYR A 352 9.65 -24.34 -14.96
CA TYR A 352 10.84 -25.00 -14.39
C TYR A 352 11.41 -24.25 -13.19
N TYR A 353 11.46 -22.91 -13.24
CA TYR A 353 11.87 -22.11 -12.09
C TYR A 353 10.93 -22.32 -10.88
N LEU A 354 9.62 -22.29 -11.10
CA LEU A 354 8.61 -22.45 -10.05
C LEU A 354 8.65 -23.86 -9.41
N LEU A 355 8.89 -24.91 -10.20
CA LEU A 355 9.05 -26.29 -9.70
C LEU A 355 10.21 -26.43 -8.69
N GLU A 356 11.27 -25.65 -8.88
CA GLU A 356 12.48 -25.70 -8.05
C GLU A 356 12.58 -24.57 -7.05
N MET A 357 11.62 -23.64 -6.98
CA MET A 357 11.70 -22.43 -6.15
C MET A 357 12.05 -22.76 -4.69
N SER A 358 11.38 -23.77 -4.12
CA SER A 358 11.58 -24.25 -2.74
C SER A 358 12.71 -25.29 -2.58
N GLN A 359 13.42 -25.66 -3.65
CA GLN A 359 14.47 -26.69 -3.63
C GLN A 359 15.86 -26.08 -3.44
N LEU A 360 16.72 -26.73 -2.65
CA LEU A 360 18.10 -26.30 -2.43
C LEU A 360 18.99 -26.59 -3.65
N GLU A 361 18.85 -27.78 -4.23
CA GLU A 361 19.54 -28.17 -5.47
C GLU A 361 18.69 -27.78 -6.67
N LYS A 362 19.32 -27.13 -7.65
CA LYS A 362 18.68 -26.62 -8.85
C LYS A 362 19.11 -27.48 -10.04
N GLN A 363 18.19 -28.19 -10.67
CA GLN A 363 18.44 -29.18 -11.72
C GLN A 363 18.07 -28.64 -13.11
N TYR A 364 17.18 -27.64 -13.18
CA TYR A 364 16.67 -27.12 -14.45
C TYR A 364 17.35 -25.83 -14.92
N THR A 365 18.42 -25.36 -14.28
CA THR A 365 19.09 -24.08 -14.62
C THR A 365 19.40 -23.93 -16.11
N GLU A 366 20.00 -24.95 -16.74
CA GLU A 366 20.31 -24.92 -18.19
C GLU A 366 19.07 -24.97 -19.07
N LYS A 367 18.02 -25.70 -18.64
CA LYS A 367 16.74 -25.71 -19.36
C LYS A 367 16.10 -24.32 -19.31
N ILE A 368 16.02 -23.71 -18.13
CA ILE A 368 15.49 -22.36 -17.94
C ILE A 368 16.20 -21.39 -18.88
N ASN A 369 17.54 -21.43 -18.93
CA ASN A 369 18.30 -20.56 -19.84
C ASN A 369 17.96 -20.79 -21.32
N SER A 370 17.96 -22.04 -21.77
CA SER A 370 17.70 -22.41 -23.16
C SER A 370 16.30 -21.98 -23.62
N PHE A 371 15.27 -22.22 -22.79
CA PHE A 371 13.91 -21.80 -23.08
C PHE A 371 13.75 -20.27 -23.01
N ALA A 372 14.37 -19.61 -22.01
CA ALA A 372 14.33 -18.15 -21.90
C ALA A 372 15.03 -17.44 -23.07
N ASP A 373 16.18 -17.95 -23.55
CA ASP A 373 16.89 -17.38 -24.69
C ASP A 373 16.09 -17.50 -25.98
N LYS A 374 15.41 -18.64 -26.20
CA LYS A 374 14.48 -18.78 -27.33
C LYS A 374 13.27 -17.86 -27.20
N ALA A 375 12.71 -17.71 -26.00
CA ALA A 375 11.61 -16.79 -25.77
C ALA A 375 12.00 -15.34 -26.14
N LEU A 376 13.18 -14.89 -25.72
CA LEU A 376 13.70 -13.56 -26.08
C LEU A 376 14.09 -13.42 -27.56
N LEU A 377 14.57 -14.49 -28.18
CA LEU A 377 14.89 -14.50 -29.61
C LEU A 377 13.65 -14.19 -30.46
N TYR A 378 12.53 -14.84 -30.14
CA TYR A 378 11.28 -14.68 -30.88
C TYR A 378 10.47 -13.48 -30.41
N ASP A 379 10.55 -13.13 -29.12
CA ASP A 379 9.94 -11.93 -28.59
C ASP A 379 10.73 -11.29 -27.44
N SER A 380 11.58 -10.33 -27.80
CA SER A 380 12.34 -9.52 -26.83
C SER A 380 11.52 -8.44 -26.11
N LYS A 381 10.26 -8.23 -26.51
CA LYS A 381 9.34 -7.27 -25.88
C LYS A 381 8.23 -7.94 -25.04
N SER A 382 8.19 -9.27 -24.96
CA SER A 382 7.28 -9.98 -24.05
C SER A 382 7.78 -9.87 -22.61
N ALA A 383 6.86 -9.48 -21.70
CA ALA A 383 7.14 -9.44 -20.27
C ALA A 383 7.49 -10.83 -19.73
N GLU A 384 6.82 -11.89 -20.21
CA GLU A 384 7.08 -13.28 -19.86
C GLU A 384 8.48 -13.73 -20.31
N SER A 385 8.90 -13.38 -21.54
CA SER A 385 10.25 -13.67 -22.04
C SER A 385 11.32 -13.00 -21.17
N LEU A 386 11.10 -11.74 -20.78
CA LEU A 386 12.01 -10.99 -19.92
C LEU A 386 12.06 -11.58 -18.50
N VAL A 387 10.91 -11.92 -17.91
CA VAL A 387 10.83 -12.57 -16.59
C VAL A 387 11.52 -13.94 -16.61
N ALA A 388 11.30 -14.74 -17.65
CA ALA A 388 11.97 -16.04 -17.82
C ALA A 388 13.50 -15.90 -17.79
N LYS A 389 14.05 -14.88 -18.47
CA LYS A 389 15.48 -14.62 -18.46
C LYS A 389 15.98 -14.07 -17.12
N ALA A 390 15.19 -13.23 -16.46
CA ALA A 390 15.50 -12.77 -15.11
C ALA A 390 15.63 -13.95 -14.12
N PHE A 391 14.74 -14.95 -14.23
CA PHE A 391 14.76 -16.14 -13.38
C PHE A 391 16.02 -16.98 -13.56
N TYR A 392 16.53 -17.12 -14.79
CA TYR A 392 17.85 -17.72 -15.01
C TYR A 392 18.95 -16.98 -14.22
N TYR A 393 19.03 -15.66 -14.35
CA TYR A 393 20.05 -14.87 -13.66
C TYR A 393 19.88 -14.87 -12.13
N ILE A 394 18.65 -14.94 -11.62
CA ILE A 394 18.40 -15.12 -10.18
C ILE A 394 18.92 -16.48 -9.72
N GLN A 395 18.66 -17.53 -10.48
CA GLN A 395 19.08 -18.90 -10.17
C GLN A 395 20.60 -19.07 -10.21
N THR A 396 21.30 -18.38 -11.13
CA THR A 396 22.77 -18.34 -11.19
C THR A 396 23.40 -17.31 -10.23
N LYS A 397 22.58 -16.59 -9.45
CA LYS A 397 22.98 -15.52 -8.51
C LYS A 397 23.64 -14.31 -9.19
N GLU A 398 23.42 -14.13 -10.49
CA GLU A 398 23.84 -12.98 -11.28
C GLU A 398 22.81 -11.85 -11.18
N TYR A 399 22.48 -11.45 -9.95
CA TYR A 399 21.39 -10.53 -9.64
C TYR A 399 21.43 -9.20 -10.43
N LYS A 400 22.63 -8.69 -10.71
CA LYS A 400 22.82 -7.46 -11.50
C LYS A 400 22.31 -7.59 -12.94
N LEU A 401 22.29 -8.80 -13.51
CA LEU A 401 21.79 -9.07 -14.85
C LEU A 401 20.27 -9.34 -14.85
N ALA A 402 19.71 -9.82 -13.75
CA ALA A 402 18.27 -10.06 -13.61
C ALA A 402 17.46 -8.75 -13.59
N LEU A 403 17.93 -7.75 -12.85
CA LEU A 403 17.16 -6.53 -12.57
C LEU A 403 16.72 -5.76 -13.83
N PRO A 404 17.58 -5.52 -14.85
CA PRO A 404 17.15 -4.85 -16.07
C PRO A 404 16.00 -5.57 -16.79
N HIS A 405 15.98 -6.91 -16.76
CA HIS A 405 14.92 -7.70 -17.38
C HIS A 405 13.59 -7.56 -16.63
N LEU A 406 13.61 -7.60 -15.29
CA LEU A 406 12.40 -7.40 -14.49
C LEU A 406 11.82 -5.99 -14.66
N ASN A 407 12.66 -4.96 -14.64
CA ASN A 407 12.22 -3.59 -14.87
C ASN A 407 11.61 -3.43 -16.27
N LYS A 408 12.26 -3.99 -17.30
CA LYS A 408 11.76 -3.94 -18.68
C LYS A 408 10.46 -4.74 -18.84
N ALA A 409 10.28 -5.84 -18.11
CA ALA A 409 9.03 -6.57 -18.09
C ALA A 409 7.87 -5.70 -17.58
N LEU A 410 8.10 -4.91 -16.52
CA LEU A 410 7.11 -3.96 -16.01
C LEU A 410 6.87 -2.75 -16.93
N GLU A 411 7.86 -2.35 -17.74
CA GLU A 411 7.62 -1.33 -18.77
C GLU A 411 6.66 -1.82 -19.88
N TYR A 412 6.59 -3.13 -20.14
CA TYR A 412 5.69 -3.70 -21.15
C TYR A 412 4.39 -4.28 -20.57
N ASN A 413 4.42 -4.71 -19.32
CA ASN A 413 3.27 -5.18 -18.56
C ASN A 413 3.36 -4.64 -17.12
N PRO A 414 2.89 -3.40 -16.87
CA PRO A 414 2.96 -2.75 -15.56
C PRO A 414 2.17 -3.49 -14.47
N ASN A 415 1.20 -4.32 -14.86
CA ASN A 415 0.37 -5.11 -13.97
C ASN A 415 0.84 -6.57 -13.80
N SER A 416 2.07 -6.89 -14.20
CA SER A 416 2.63 -8.23 -14.03
C SER A 416 2.89 -8.53 -12.55
N SER A 417 1.94 -9.21 -11.91
CA SER A 417 2.03 -9.58 -10.49
C SER A 417 3.28 -10.40 -10.17
N LEU A 418 3.70 -11.28 -11.10
CA LEU A 418 4.90 -12.10 -10.95
C LEU A 418 6.18 -11.25 -10.95
N ALA A 419 6.30 -10.27 -11.85
CA ALA A 419 7.46 -9.38 -11.90
C ALA A 419 7.51 -8.46 -10.67
N VAL A 420 6.37 -7.92 -10.24
CA VAL A 420 6.26 -7.10 -9.01
C VAL A 420 6.68 -7.89 -7.78
N GLN A 421 6.17 -9.11 -7.59
CA GLN A 421 6.57 -9.98 -6.47
C GLN A 421 8.06 -10.27 -6.48
N MET A 422 8.61 -10.61 -7.65
CA MET A 422 10.04 -10.90 -7.77
C MET A 422 10.91 -9.68 -7.46
N LEU A 423 10.48 -8.47 -7.86
CA LEU A 423 11.21 -7.24 -7.51
C LEU A 423 11.16 -6.96 -6.00
N ALA A 424 10.02 -7.19 -5.34
CA ALA A 424 9.94 -7.08 -3.89
C ALA A 424 10.94 -8.04 -3.19
N GLU A 425 10.99 -9.31 -3.62
CA GLU A 425 11.95 -10.29 -3.09
C GLU A 425 13.41 -9.89 -3.37
N PHE A 426 13.67 -9.41 -4.59
CA PHE A 426 14.98 -8.96 -5.05
C PHE A 426 15.50 -7.81 -4.18
N TYR A 427 14.68 -6.78 -3.95
CA TYR A 427 15.05 -5.62 -3.15
C TYR A 427 15.02 -5.87 -1.64
N SER A 428 14.39 -6.95 -1.18
CA SER A 428 14.45 -7.38 0.22
C SER A 428 15.76 -8.12 0.54
N HIS A 429 16.20 -9.04 -0.32
CA HIS A 429 17.27 -10.00 0.04
C HIS A 429 18.52 -9.94 -0.84
N MET A 430 18.37 -9.68 -2.15
CA MET A 430 19.47 -9.85 -3.12
C MET A 430 20.24 -8.55 -3.31
N VAL A 431 19.52 -7.43 -3.49
CA VAL A 431 20.09 -6.08 -3.58
C VAL A 431 19.27 -5.17 -2.67
N PRO A 432 19.55 -5.19 -1.36
CA PRO A 432 18.75 -4.48 -0.37
C PRO A 432 18.53 -3.01 -0.72
N ASN A 433 17.26 -2.60 -0.82
CA ASN A 433 16.84 -1.22 -1.01
C ASN A 433 15.45 -1.06 -0.39
N THR A 434 15.37 -0.40 0.77
CA THR A 434 14.13 -0.31 1.54
C THR A 434 13.01 0.42 0.81
N ASN A 435 13.33 1.51 0.11
CA ASN A 435 12.35 2.28 -0.67
C ASN A 435 11.72 1.40 -1.77
N LYS A 436 12.55 0.74 -2.58
CA LYS A 436 12.05 -0.12 -3.67
C LYS A 436 11.37 -1.36 -3.14
N TYR A 437 11.86 -1.95 -2.06
CA TYR A 437 11.18 -3.07 -1.41
C TYR A 437 9.76 -2.68 -0.98
N LEU A 438 9.58 -1.53 -0.30
CA LEU A 438 8.26 -1.06 0.11
C LEU A 438 7.35 -0.74 -1.08
N GLU A 439 7.87 -0.05 -2.11
CA GLU A 439 7.12 0.26 -3.33
C GLU A 439 6.53 -1.02 -3.96
N TYR A 440 7.37 -2.04 -4.19
CA TYR A 440 6.92 -3.28 -4.82
C TYR A 440 6.11 -4.18 -3.89
N ALA A 441 6.34 -4.13 -2.57
CA ALA A 441 5.48 -4.84 -1.62
C ALA A 441 4.05 -4.26 -1.62
N LEU A 442 3.90 -2.93 -1.69
CA LEU A 442 2.59 -2.26 -1.78
C LEU A 442 1.89 -2.60 -3.11
N LYS A 443 2.59 -2.45 -4.24
CA LYS A 443 2.09 -2.87 -5.56
C LYS A 443 1.68 -4.34 -5.58
N GLY A 444 2.47 -5.21 -4.94
CA GLY A 444 2.18 -6.63 -4.84
C GLY A 444 0.86 -6.94 -4.16
N VAL A 445 0.54 -6.25 -3.05
CA VAL A 445 -0.73 -6.40 -2.34
C VAL A 445 -1.91 -5.86 -3.16
N GLN A 446 -1.69 -4.79 -3.92
CA GLN A 446 -2.72 -4.19 -4.80
C GLN A 446 -3.06 -5.06 -6.02
N LEU A 447 -2.08 -5.78 -6.59
CA LEU A 447 -2.28 -6.61 -7.79
C LEU A 447 -2.64 -8.07 -7.47
N ASN A 448 -2.16 -8.61 -6.35
CA ASN A 448 -2.37 -10.02 -5.97
C ASN A 448 -3.09 -10.13 -4.62
N VAL A 449 -4.42 -10.12 -4.67
CA VAL A 449 -5.29 -10.47 -3.55
C VAL A 449 -5.38 -11.99 -3.47
N ALA A 450 -4.74 -12.62 -2.49
CA ALA A 450 -4.71 -14.06 -2.39
C ALA A 450 -6.11 -14.63 -2.09
N SER A 451 -6.35 -15.85 -2.57
CA SER A 451 -7.61 -16.56 -2.33
C SER A 451 -7.65 -17.29 -1.00
N ASP A 452 -6.50 -17.73 -0.52
CA ASP A 452 -6.37 -18.51 0.71
C ASP A 452 -5.72 -17.68 1.83
N SER A 453 -6.15 -17.96 3.06
CA SER A 453 -5.68 -17.22 4.23
C SER A 453 -4.19 -17.40 4.50
N PHE A 454 -3.60 -18.53 4.09
CA PHE A 454 -2.17 -18.78 4.27
C PHE A 454 -1.35 -17.82 3.40
N THR A 455 -1.56 -17.80 2.09
CA THR A 455 -0.88 -16.89 1.16
C THR A 455 -1.13 -15.42 1.51
N GLN A 456 -2.36 -15.07 1.89
CA GLN A 456 -2.70 -13.71 2.31
C GLN A 456 -1.91 -13.29 3.57
N SER A 457 -1.76 -14.21 4.53
CA SER A 457 -0.99 -13.97 5.74
C SER A 457 0.49 -13.68 5.44
N TYR A 458 1.12 -14.46 4.55
CA TYR A 458 2.52 -14.24 4.16
C TYR A 458 2.72 -12.97 3.32
N THR A 459 1.73 -12.61 2.50
CA THR A 459 1.74 -11.35 1.74
C THR A 459 1.74 -10.14 2.70
N TYR A 460 0.88 -10.15 3.72
CA TYR A 460 0.87 -9.08 4.72
C TYR A 460 2.08 -9.08 5.65
N LEU A 461 2.68 -10.26 5.93
CA LEU A 461 3.96 -10.36 6.62
C LEU A 461 5.06 -9.63 5.84
N GLN A 462 5.17 -9.88 4.53
CA GLN A 462 6.17 -9.23 3.66
C GLN A 462 5.96 -7.72 3.59
N LEU A 463 4.72 -7.25 3.40
CA LEU A 463 4.43 -5.82 3.41
C LEU A 463 4.78 -5.18 4.77
N SER A 464 4.40 -5.85 5.86
CA SER A 464 4.75 -5.38 7.20
C SER A 464 6.26 -5.27 7.43
N ASN A 465 7.04 -6.21 6.88
CA ASN A 465 8.49 -6.18 6.98
C ASN A 465 9.08 -5.02 6.18
N ALA A 466 8.56 -4.74 4.98
CA ALA A 466 8.98 -3.61 4.17
C ALA A 466 8.69 -2.26 4.84
N LEU A 467 7.52 -2.13 5.48
CA LEU A 467 7.10 -0.95 6.21
C LEU A 467 8.03 -0.65 7.40
N VAL A 468 8.26 -1.62 8.29
CA VAL A 468 9.12 -1.40 9.46
C VAL A 468 10.58 -1.19 9.04
N SER A 469 11.05 -1.87 8.00
CA SER A 469 12.40 -1.68 7.44
C SER A 469 12.61 -0.25 6.92
N SER A 470 11.54 0.42 6.48
CA SER A 470 11.52 1.80 6.01
C SER A 470 11.07 2.80 7.09
N GLY A 471 10.93 2.35 8.35
CA GLY A 471 10.61 3.19 9.51
C GLY A 471 9.11 3.48 9.73
N PHE A 472 8.20 2.86 8.97
CA PHE A 472 6.74 3.00 9.12
C PHE A 472 6.21 1.99 10.15
N ALA A 473 6.63 2.13 11.41
CA ALA A 473 6.35 1.14 12.45
C ALA A 473 4.85 1.03 12.82
N ASP A 474 4.11 2.13 12.72
CA ASP A 474 2.66 2.15 13.01
C ASP A 474 1.87 1.38 11.97
N GLU A 475 2.16 1.64 10.70
CA GLU A 475 1.58 0.96 9.55
C GLU A 475 2.01 -0.51 9.53
N ALA A 476 3.27 -0.81 9.82
CA ALA A 476 3.75 -2.19 9.95
C ALA A 476 2.93 -2.96 10.99
N LEU A 477 2.64 -2.36 12.16
CA LEU A 477 1.84 -3.00 13.20
C LEU A 477 0.42 -3.33 12.72
N LYS A 478 -0.20 -2.49 11.89
CA LYS A 478 -1.50 -2.77 11.27
C LYS A 478 -1.42 -4.03 10.39
N TYR A 479 -0.42 -4.12 9.52
CA TYR A 479 -0.32 -5.23 8.57
C TYR A 479 0.18 -6.53 9.20
N ILE A 480 1.03 -6.50 10.22
CA ILE A 480 1.40 -7.73 10.93
C ILE A 480 0.23 -8.32 11.72
N ASN A 481 -0.66 -7.48 12.25
CA ASN A 481 -1.88 -7.96 12.87
C ASN A 481 -2.82 -8.57 11.83
N LYS A 482 -3.00 -7.94 10.66
CA LYS A 482 -3.73 -8.57 9.54
C LYS A 482 -3.15 -9.93 9.17
N SER A 483 -1.81 -10.04 9.08
CA SER A 483 -1.15 -11.32 8.81
C SER A 483 -1.57 -12.40 9.80
N LEU A 484 -1.59 -12.09 11.10
CA LEU A 484 -2.02 -13.00 12.16
C LEU A 484 -3.53 -13.25 12.17
N ASP A 485 -4.35 -12.28 11.77
CA ASP A 485 -5.81 -12.45 11.65
C ASP A 485 -6.16 -13.48 10.55
N TYR A 486 -5.41 -13.48 9.43
CA TYR A 486 -5.55 -14.49 8.38
C TYR A 486 -4.95 -15.85 8.78
N ASN A 487 -3.82 -15.86 9.48
CA ASN A 487 -3.21 -17.09 9.99
C ASN A 487 -2.53 -16.85 11.33
N ALA A 488 -3.21 -17.24 12.41
CA ALA A 488 -2.68 -17.14 13.77
C ALA A 488 -1.45 -18.04 14.00
N GLU A 489 -1.27 -19.07 13.16
CA GLU A 489 -0.11 -19.97 13.16
C GLU A 489 0.99 -19.52 12.17
N ASN A 490 0.92 -18.29 11.64
CA ASN A 490 2.00 -17.79 10.80
C ASN A 490 3.32 -17.82 11.56
N TYR A 491 4.23 -18.64 11.08
CA TYR A 491 5.45 -19.01 11.78
C TYR A 491 6.44 -17.85 11.97
N PHE A 492 6.38 -16.81 11.14
CA PHE A 492 7.33 -15.69 11.16
C PHE A 492 6.71 -14.41 11.74
N ALA A 493 5.38 -14.26 11.69
CA ALA A 493 4.71 -13.03 12.09
C ALA A 493 4.91 -12.62 13.56
N PRO A 494 4.89 -13.53 14.56
CA PRO A 494 5.15 -13.17 15.95
C PRO A 494 6.56 -12.60 16.18
N HIS A 495 7.58 -13.18 15.52
CA HIS A 495 8.96 -12.70 15.57
C HIS A 495 9.06 -11.27 15.02
N LEU A 496 8.51 -11.01 13.83
CA LEU A 496 8.51 -9.67 13.25
C LEU A 496 7.73 -8.67 14.11
N LYS A 497 6.58 -9.09 14.66
CA LYS A 497 5.76 -8.25 15.55
C LYS A 497 6.54 -7.79 16.78
N ALA A 498 7.38 -8.64 17.38
CA ALA A 498 8.22 -8.25 18.51
C ALA A 498 9.21 -7.11 18.13
N PHE A 499 9.76 -7.14 16.92
CA PHE A 499 10.64 -6.09 16.40
C PHE A 499 9.90 -4.83 15.97
N ILE A 500 8.68 -4.94 15.45
CA ILE A 500 7.83 -3.76 15.18
C ILE A 500 7.50 -3.03 16.47
N LEU A 501 7.14 -3.76 17.52
CA LEU A 501 6.89 -3.18 18.84
C LEU A 501 8.16 -2.53 19.40
N PHE A 502 9.32 -3.17 19.24
CA PHE A 502 10.60 -2.60 19.59
C PHE A 502 10.90 -1.29 18.84
N ALA A 503 10.65 -1.23 17.53
CA ALA A 503 10.84 -0.02 16.74
C ALA A 503 10.00 1.17 17.24
N LYS A 504 8.86 0.92 17.90
CA LYS A 504 7.98 1.96 18.45
C LYS A 504 8.44 2.54 19.78
N ASP A 505 9.05 1.75 20.65
CA ASP A 505 9.31 2.19 22.04
C ASP A 505 10.67 1.78 22.63
N GLY A 506 11.49 1.02 21.89
CA GLY A 506 12.82 0.59 22.31
C GLY A 506 12.83 -0.40 23.49
N ASN A 507 11.70 -1.02 23.86
CA ASN A 507 11.64 -1.90 25.02
C ASN A 507 12.28 -3.28 24.77
N ILE A 508 13.58 -3.39 25.09
CA ILE A 508 14.39 -4.61 24.94
C ILE A 508 13.82 -5.78 25.76
N GLU A 509 13.40 -5.53 27.00
CA GLU A 509 12.91 -6.58 27.90
C GLU A 509 11.66 -7.27 27.34
N ARG A 510 10.67 -6.47 26.91
CA ARG A 510 9.45 -7.02 26.29
C ARG A 510 9.79 -7.78 25.02
N THR A 511 10.60 -7.22 24.14
CA THR A 511 10.96 -7.85 22.87
C THR A 511 11.68 -9.18 23.12
N ARG A 512 12.65 -9.22 24.04
CA ARG A 512 13.31 -10.45 24.45
C ARG A 512 12.32 -11.48 25.00
N ASN A 513 11.41 -11.10 25.89
CA ASN A 513 10.45 -12.02 26.48
C ASN A 513 9.52 -12.64 25.43
N LEU A 514 9.05 -11.84 24.46
CA LEU A 514 8.28 -12.32 23.31
C LEU A 514 9.10 -13.31 22.47
N LEU A 515 10.36 -12.98 22.16
CA LEU A 515 11.23 -13.88 21.39
C LEU A 515 11.51 -15.20 22.12
N ILE A 516 11.71 -15.17 23.45
CA ILE A 516 11.90 -16.38 24.26
C ILE A 516 10.62 -17.24 24.25
N GLU A 517 9.44 -16.63 24.34
CA GLU A 517 8.18 -17.34 24.23
C GLU A 517 8.04 -18.06 22.88
N GLU A 518 8.33 -17.36 21.77
CA GLU A 518 8.30 -17.96 20.43
C GLU A 518 9.37 -19.04 20.24
N TRP A 519 10.59 -18.83 20.73
CA TRP A 519 11.66 -19.83 20.67
C TRP A 519 11.34 -21.09 21.48
N ASN A 520 10.61 -20.97 22.59
CA ASN A 520 10.17 -22.13 23.37
C ASN A 520 9.14 -22.99 22.63
N LYS A 521 8.40 -22.43 21.66
CA LYS A 521 7.51 -23.20 20.78
C LYS A 521 8.29 -24.04 19.78
N ASP A 522 9.39 -23.49 19.24
CA ASP A 522 10.31 -24.20 18.36
C ASP A 522 11.76 -23.79 18.58
N THR A 523 12.47 -24.64 19.35
CA THR A 523 13.88 -24.37 19.71
C THR A 523 14.86 -24.50 18.54
N THR A 524 14.40 -24.98 17.37
CA THR A 524 15.22 -25.08 16.16
C THR A 524 15.33 -23.75 15.40
N ARG A 525 14.59 -22.72 15.82
CA ARG A 525 14.60 -21.38 15.23
C ARG A 525 15.87 -20.61 15.54
N LEU A 526 16.86 -20.79 14.66
CA LEU A 526 18.18 -20.15 14.76
C LEU A 526 18.12 -18.63 14.59
N ASP A 527 17.18 -18.12 13.80
CA ASP A 527 16.87 -16.70 13.63
C ASP A 527 16.42 -16.05 14.95
N ILE A 528 15.50 -16.68 15.69
CA ILE A 528 15.06 -16.19 17.00
C ILE A 528 16.18 -16.34 18.04
N LEU A 529 16.88 -17.49 18.03
CA LEU A 529 17.93 -17.80 18.98
C LEU A 529 19.07 -16.77 18.94
N GLN A 530 19.51 -16.37 17.74
CA GLN A 530 20.56 -15.36 17.59
C GLN A 530 20.07 -13.96 17.99
N ASP A 531 18.80 -13.62 17.74
CA ASP A 531 18.22 -12.33 18.17
C ASP A 531 18.11 -12.21 19.69
N ILE A 532 17.73 -13.29 20.40
CA ILE A 532 17.75 -13.29 21.87
C ILE A 532 19.17 -13.05 22.39
N GLY A 533 20.17 -13.72 21.80
CA GLY A 533 21.57 -13.51 22.13
C GLY A 533 22.02 -12.07 21.92
N LYS A 534 21.62 -11.45 20.81
CA LYS A 534 21.88 -10.03 20.51
C LYS A 534 21.28 -9.08 21.53
N LEU A 535 20.03 -9.30 21.95
CA LEU A 535 19.37 -8.41 22.92
C LEU A 535 20.08 -8.43 24.28
N TYR A 536 20.53 -9.61 24.75
CA TYR A 536 21.38 -9.68 25.94
C TYR A 536 22.75 -9.05 25.73
N TYR A 537 23.33 -9.21 24.54
CA TYR A 537 24.61 -8.60 24.20
C TYR A 537 24.54 -7.06 24.20
N ILE A 538 23.47 -6.45 23.67
CA ILE A 538 23.25 -5.00 23.69
C ILE A 538 23.18 -4.47 25.13
N GLU A 539 22.54 -5.21 26.05
CA GLU A 539 22.54 -4.91 27.49
C GLU A 539 23.84 -5.28 28.22
N GLU A 540 24.86 -5.77 27.49
CA GLU A 540 26.15 -6.24 28.02
C GLU A 540 26.05 -7.39 29.05
N ASN A 541 24.93 -8.12 29.06
CA ASN A 541 24.75 -9.33 29.84
C ASN A 541 25.42 -10.51 29.10
N TYR A 542 26.75 -10.54 29.13
CA TYR A 542 27.56 -11.46 28.32
C TYR A 542 27.39 -12.94 28.71
N ASP A 543 27.12 -13.25 29.98
CA ASP A 543 26.83 -14.63 30.41
C ASP A 543 25.56 -15.17 29.73
N SER A 544 24.50 -14.37 29.71
CA SER A 544 23.24 -14.74 29.05
C SER A 544 23.41 -14.75 27.53
N ALA A 545 24.05 -13.73 26.95
CA ALA A 545 24.34 -13.69 25.52
C ALA A 545 25.13 -14.93 25.06
N TYR A 546 26.14 -15.33 25.85
CA TYR A 546 26.94 -16.52 25.58
C TYR A 546 26.10 -17.80 25.56
N PHE A 547 25.16 -17.96 26.50
CA PHE A 547 24.28 -19.14 26.52
C PHE A 547 23.54 -19.34 25.20
N TYR A 548 22.95 -18.27 24.63
CA TYR A 548 22.21 -18.33 23.38
C TYR A 548 23.14 -18.45 22.16
N PHE A 549 24.19 -17.63 22.10
CA PHE A 549 25.15 -17.68 20.99
C PHE A 549 25.91 -19.01 20.91
N LYS A 550 26.23 -19.63 22.05
CA LYS A 550 26.83 -20.95 22.08
C LYS A 550 25.96 -21.98 21.38
N LYS A 551 24.67 -22.06 21.74
CA LYS A 551 23.71 -22.97 21.10
C LYS A 551 23.57 -22.68 19.62
N PHE A 552 23.53 -21.41 19.24
CA PHE A 552 23.44 -20.99 17.84
C PHE A 552 24.65 -21.46 17.03
N VAL A 553 25.88 -21.16 17.48
CA VAL A 553 27.11 -21.55 16.79
C VAL A 553 27.25 -23.07 16.73
N GLU A 554 27.04 -23.79 17.84
CA GLU A 554 27.14 -25.25 17.88
C GLU A 554 26.14 -25.90 16.92
N THR A 555 24.90 -25.40 16.84
CA THR A 555 23.88 -25.93 15.92
C THR A 555 24.23 -25.62 14.47
N ARG A 556 24.69 -24.40 14.19
CA ARG A 556 25.10 -23.97 12.85
C ARG A 556 26.26 -24.82 12.33
N GLU A 557 27.30 -25.02 13.14
CA GLU A 557 28.47 -25.85 12.80
C GLU A 557 28.10 -27.32 12.62
N ALA A 558 27.29 -27.89 13.53
CA ALA A 558 26.86 -29.29 13.45
C ALA A 558 26.05 -29.59 12.17
N LYS A 559 25.31 -28.60 11.66
CA LYS A 559 24.52 -28.71 10.43
C LYS A 559 25.26 -28.24 9.17
N GLY A 560 26.50 -27.74 9.29
CA GLY A 560 27.25 -27.19 8.16
C GLY A 560 26.58 -25.98 7.50
N LEU A 561 25.86 -25.16 8.29
CA LEU A 561 25.11 -24.02 7.76
C LEU A 561 25.99 -22.76 7.71
N ASP A 562 25.95 -22.05 6.58
CA ASP A 562 26.66 -20.78 6.41
C ASP A 562 25.70 -19.58 6.47
N ILE A 563 25.15 -19.34 7.68
CA ILE A 563 24.12 -18.32 7.92
C ILE A 563 24.53 -17.34 9.03
N TYR A 564 24.06 -16.10 8.91
CA TYR A 564 24.31 -14.99 9.85
C TYR A 564 25.81 -14.73 10.13
N LEU A 565 26.66 -14.86 9.11
CA LEU A 565 28.10 -14.59 9.23
C LEU A 565 28.40 -13.17 9.71
N GLN A 566 27.57 -12.20 9.36
CA GLN A 566 27.68 -10.82 9.80
C GLN A 566 27.59 -10.67 11.34
N GLU A 567 26.98 -11.63 12.04
CA GLU A 567 26.86 -11.61 13.50
C GLU A 567 28.08 -12.18 14.23
N ASN A 568 28.98 -12.87 13.51
CA ASN A 568 30.11 -13.54 14.12
C ASN A 568 31.03 -12.59 14.87
N VAL A 569 31.13 -11.31 14.49
CA VAL A 569 31.94 -10.31 15.22
C VAL A 569 31.39 -10.03 16.63
N LYS A 570 30.06 -9.98 16.78
CA LYS A 570 29.39 -9.79 18.07
C LYS A 570 29.56 -11.05 18.92
N ILE A 571 29.38 -12.22 18.32
CA ILE A 571 29.58 -13.51 18.99
C ILE A 571 31.04 -13.67 19.43
N ALA A 572 32.00 -13.30 18.59
CA ALA A 572 33.42 -13.32 18.90
C ALA A 572 33.73 -12.45 20.13
N LEU A 573 33.17 -11.24 20.20
CA LEU A 573 33.33 -10.37 21.36
C LEU A 573 32.79 -11.03 22.64
N VAL A 574 31.59 -11.62 22.59
CA VAL A 574 31.01 -12.35 23.73
C VAL A 574 31.92 -13.51 24.15
N TYR A 575 32.41 -14.31 23.20
CA TYR A 575 33.29 -15.45 23.50
C TYR A 575 34.60 -15.00 24.13
N LYS A 576 35.17 -13.89 23.64
CA LYS A 576 36.37 -13.28 24.23
C LYS A 576 36.11 -12.82 25.67
N LYS A 577 34.94 -12.23 25.96
CA LYS A 577 34.54 -11.86 27.34
C LYS A 577 34.41 -13.07 28.26
N MET A 578 34.09 -14.25 27.71
CA MET A 578 34.05 -15.53 28.44
C MET A 578 35.41 -16.24 28.54
N GLY A 579 36.50 -15.63 28.06
CA GLY A 579 37.85 -16.22 28.08
C GLY A 579 38.08 -17.33 27.04
N LEU A 580 37.27 -17.37 25.97
CA LEU A 580 37.35 -18.36 24.89
C LEU A 580 38.09 -17.80 23.68
N ASP A 581 39.31 -17.30 23.87
CA ASP A 581 40.06 -16.51 22.87
C ASP A 581 40.21 -17.22 21.53
N THR A 582 40.59 -18.50 21.51
CA THR A 582 40.76 -19.26 20.25
C THR A 582 39.46 -19.41 19.46
N LYS A 583 38.32 -19.60 20.15
CA LYS A 583 37.02 -19.70 19.49
C LYS A 583 36.54 -18.35 18.99
N ALA A 584 36.78 -17.29 19.77
CA ALA A 584 36.51 -15.92 19.35
C ALA A 584 37.32 -15.52 18.11
N GLU A 585 38.60 -15.87 18.06
CA GLU A 585 39.48 -15.62 16.93
C GLU A 585 39.00 -16.33 15.66
N LYS A 586 38.58 -17.59 15.74
CA LYS A 586 37.98 -18.31 14.61
C LYS A 586 36.76 -17.57 14.06
N LEU A 587 35.79 -17.25 14.92
CA LEU A 587 34.57 -16.53 14.52
C LEU A 587 34.88 -15.17 13.88
N PHE A 588 35.84 -14.43 14.44
CA PHE A 588 36.27 -13.15 13.90
C PHE A 588 36.96 -13.28 12.53
N ASN A 589 37.74 -14.34 12.32
CA ASN A 589 38.36 -14.63 11.03
C ASN A 589 37.29 -14.96 9.97
N ASP A 590 36.29 -15.77 10.31
CA ASP A 590 35.15 -16.06 9.43
C ASP A 590 34.41 -14.78 9.04
N PHE A 591 34.14 -13.88 10.01
CA PHE A 591 33.55 -12.56 9.74
C PHE A 591 34.45 -11.68 8.85
N SER A 592 35.76 -11.68 9.10
CA SER A 592 36.71 -10.90 8.33
C SER A 592 36.79 -11.35 6.87
N GLU A 593 36.62 -12.65 6.61
CA GLU A 593 36.52 -13.20 5.26
C GLU A 593 35.21 -12.80 4.59
N TYR A 594 34.08 -12.89 5.30
CA TYR A 594 32.79 -12.38 4.84
C TYR A 594 32.88 -10.91 4.39
N CYS A 595 33.50 -10.03 5.18
CA CYS A 595 33.67 -8.61 4.85
C CYS A 595 34.46 -8.36 3.56
N LYS A 596 35.35 -9.27 3.15
CA LYS A 596 36.13 -9.11 1.90
C LYS A 596 35.24 -9.35 0.68
N ASN A 597 34.29 -10.27 0.80
CA ASN A 597 33.42 -10.70 -0.28
C ASN A 597 32.08 -9.94 -0.31
N ASP A 598 31.77 -9.15 0.72
CA ASP A 598 30.56 -8.35 0.79
C ASP A 598 30.51 -7.28 -0.32
N GLN A 599 29.55 -7.44 -1.23
CA GLN A 599 29.25 -6.50 -2.33
C GLN A 599 27.99 -5.69 -2.05
N SER A 600 27.38 -5.82 -0.87
CA SER A 600 26.16 -5.12 -0.50
C SER A 600 26.45 -3.67 -0.09
N ILE A 601 25.37 -2.89 0.04
CA ILE A 601 25.43 -1.54 0.60
C ILE A 601 25.88 -1.51 2.07
N TYR A 602 25.93 -2.68 2.74
CA TYR A 602 26.30 -2.82 4.16
C TYR A 602 27.79 -3.12 4.37
N ARG A 603 28.60 -3.19 3.30
CA ARG A 603 30.03 -3.44 3.41
C ARG A 603 30.73 -2.46 4.36
N SER A 604 30.43 -1.16 4.26
CA SER A 604 31.05 -0.13 5.09
C SER A 604 30.72 -0.35 6.57
N VAL A 605 29.47 -0.61 6.93
CA VAL A 605 29.09 -0.87 8.34
C VAL A 605 29.67 -2.18 8.87
N ASN A 606 29.77 -3.23 8.04
CA ASN A 606 30.48 -4.46 8.40
C ASN A 606 31.96 -4.18 8.71
N LEU A 607 32.61 -3.31 7.92
CA LEU A 607 33.99 -2.89 8.19
C LEU A 607 34.10 -1.99 9.43
N VAL A 608 33.08 -1.19 9.78
CA VAL A 608 33.03 -0.48 11.08
C VAL A 608 33.16 -1.49 12.22
N TRP A 609 32.34 -2.54 12.24
CA TRP A 609 32.39 -3.56 13.28
C TRP A 609 33.74 -4.28 13.31
N LYS A 610 34.29 -4.62 12.13
CA LYS A 610 35.62 -5.25 12.04
C LYS A 610 36.70 -4.38 12.68
N TYR A 611 36.79 -3.12 12.27
CA TYR A 611 37.84 -2.22 12.75
C TYR A 611 37.65 -1.84 14.21
N ALA A 612 36.41 -1.71 14.68
CA ALA A 612 36.12 -1.54 16.10
C ALA A 612 36.61 -2.74 16.94
N TYR A 613 36.40 -3.97 16.47
CA TYR A 613 36.91 -5.18 17.13
C TYR A 613 38.44 -5.22 17.18
N GLU A 614 39.11 -4.77 16.12
CA GLU A 614 40.58 -4.68 16.02
C GLU A 614 41.18 -3.51 16.81
N GLY A 615 40.36 -2.61 17.36
CA GLY A 615 40.81 -1.38 18.03
C GLY A 615 41.30 -0.28 17.05
N LYS A 616 40.97 -0.40 15.77
CA LYS A 616 41.33 0.54 14.69
C LYS A 616 40.28 1.64 14.57
N ILE A 617 40.30 2.57 15.53
CA ILE A 617 39.27 3.59 15.70
C ILE A 617 39.13 4.51 14.48
N ASN A 618 40.25 4.99 13.93
CA ASN A 618 40.22 5.93 12.81
C ASN A 618 39.69 5.28 11.53
N GLU A 619 40.09 4.03 11.28
CA GLU A 619 39.59 3.25 10.14
C GLU A 619 38.10 2.95 10.28
N ALA A 620 37.62 2.63 11.49
CA ALA A 620 36.20 2.46 11.76
C ALA A 620 35.40 3.76 11.51
N ILE A 621 35.92 4.91 11.96
CA ILE A 621 35.27 6.22 11.72
C ILE A 621 35.21 6.55 10.24
N GLU A 622 36.25 6.25 9.46
CA GLU A 622 36.22 6.46 8.02
C GLU A 622 35.15 5.59 7.33
N GLN A 623 35.01 4.33 7.74
CA GLN A 623 33.94 3.47 7.23
C GLN A 623 32.55 3.96 7.64
N LEU A 624 32.41 4.50 8.85
CA LEU A 624 31.16 5.10 9.32
C LEU A 624 30.81 6.36 8.50
N ARG A 625 31.82 7.14 8.11
CA ARG A 625 31.66 8.29 7.21
C ARG A 625 31.17 7.85 5.82
N ILE A 626 31.72 6.77 5.26
CA ILE A 626 31.24 6.18 4.01
C ILE A 626 29.78 5.71 4.16
N PHE A 627 29.44 5.03 5.25
CA PHE A 627 28.07 4.59 5.49
C PHE A 627 27.10 5.77 5.65
N SER A 628 27.53 6.90 6.19
CA SER A 628 26.70 8.12 6.29
C SER A 628 26.28 8.72 4.94
N GLU A 629 26.88 8.27 3.84
CA GLU A 629 26.49 8.61 2.48
C GLU A 629 25.54 7.60 1.82
N THR A 630 25.29 6.46 2.48
CA THR A 630 24.43 5.40 1.96
C THR A 630 22.95 5.78 2.15
N GLU A 631 22.10 5.41 1.19
CA GLU A 631 20.65 5.60 1.26
C GLU A 631 19.94 4.24 1.18
N ASN A 632 18.65 4.22 1.51
CA ASN A 632 17.79 3.02 1.39
C ASN A 632 18.24 1.81 2.22
N TYR A 633 18.91 2.06 3.35
CA TYR A 633 19.29 1.03 4.32
C TYR A 633 18.16 0.76 5.33
N LEU A 634 18.24 -0.40 6.01
CA LEU A 634 17.25 -0.81 7.02
C LEU A 634 17.21 0.13 8.24
N TYR A 635 16.00 0.38 8.76
CA TYR A 635 15.75 1.11 10.01
C TYR A 635 16.66 0.66 11.17
N TRP A 636 16.96 -0.62 11.26
CA TRP A 636 17.78 -1.20 12.34
C TRP A 636 19.19 -0.60 12.44
N PHE A 637 19.73 -0.01 11.36
CA PHE A 637 21.02 0.67 11.39
C PHE A 637 20.99 2.04 12.10
N LEU A 638 19.81 2.56 12.48
CA LEU A 638 19.73 3.71 13.37
C LEU A 638 20.18 3.38 14.79
N LEU A 639 20.17 2.09 15.16
CA LEU A 639 20.51 1.57 16.48
C LEU A 639 22.00 1.24 16.62
N ILE A 640 22.82 1.55 15.60
CA ILE A 640 24.26 1.30 15.62
C ILE A 640 24.91 1.92 16.86
N GLU A 641 24.45 3.08 17.34
CA GLU A 641 25.03 3.76 18.51
C GLU A 641 24.92 2.96 19.82
N ASP A 642 23.99 2.01 19.89
CA ASP A 642 23.77 1.16 21.06
C ASP A 642 24.66 -0.09 21.06
N GLU A 643 25.36 -0.37 19.95
CA GLU A 643 26.23 -1.53 19.80
C GLU A 643 27.45 -1.44 20.75
N PRO A 644 27.59 -2.38 21.72
CA PRO A 644 28.71 -2.39 22.66
C PRO A 644 30.09 -2.38 21.99
N LEU A 645 30.20 -3.05 20.84
CA LEU A 645 31.43 -3.16 20.06
C LEU A 645 31.97 -1.79 19.61
N ILE A 646 31.11 -0.82 19.33
CA ILE A 646 31.53 0.48 18.81
C ILE A 646 31.65 1.55 19.88
N LYS A 647 31.41 1.23 21.16
CA LYS A 647 31.56 2.18 22.27
C LYS A 647 32.88 2.96 22.26
N PRO A 648 34.04 2.36 21.92
CA PRO A 648 35.29 3.11 21.83
C PRO A 648 35.26 4.26 20.80
N LEU A 649 34.46 4.12 19.72
CA LEU A 649 34.33 5.14 18.68
C LEU A 649 33.67 6.42 19.19
N LYS A 650 32.83 6.34 20.24
CA LYS A 650 32.11 7.50 20.81
C LYS A 650 33.04 8.61 21.32
N SER A 651 34.30 8.28 21.61
CA SER A 651 35.32 9.24 22.05
C SER A 651 35.95 10.04 20.90
N HIS A 652 35.74 9.62 19.65
CA HIS A 652 36.29 10.30 18.48
C HIS A 652 35.48 11.58 18.16
N PRO A 653 36.12 12.73 17.87
CA PRO A 653 35.44 14.02 17.70
C PRO A 653 34.38 14.02 16.59
N ASP A 654 34.60 13.26 15.51
CA ASP A 654 33.66 13.21 14.38
C ASP A 654 32.46 12.27 14.62
N PHE A 655 32.48 11.42 15.66
CA PHE A 655 31.51 10.34 15.81
C PHE A 655 30.06 10.84 15.88
N GLU A 656 29.79 11.80 16.77
CA GLU A 656 28.43 12.32 16.98
C GLU A 656 27.86 12.95 15.70
N ALA A 657 28.68 13.76 15.01
CA ALA A 657 28.27 14.41 13.76
C ALA A 657 27.95 13.39 12.65
N ILE A 658 28.73 12.31 12.54
CA ILE A 658 28.50 11.25 11.56
C ILE A 658 27.21 10.48 11.91
N MET A 659 27.01 10.12 13.18
CA MET A 659 25.79 9.42 13.61
C MET A 659 24.53 10.26 13.41
N GLN A 660 24.59 11.56 13.71
CA GLN A 660 23.47 12.46 13.45
C GLN A 660 23.15 12.52 11.95
N LYS A 661 24.16 12.61 11.10
CA LYS A 661 23.99 12.59 9.64
C LYS A 661 23.34 11.31 9.13
N ILE A 662 23.69 10.14 9.69
CA ILE A 662 23.04 8.86 9.39
C ILE A 662 21.54 8.99 9.70
N LYS A 663 21.18 9.36 10.94
CA LYS A 663 19.78 9.50 11.37
C LYS A 663 18.99 10.49 10.51
N ASP A 664 19.53 11.69 10.30
CA ASP A 664 18.88 12.74 9.51
C ASP A 664 18.59 12.25 8.08
N ARG A 665 19.59 11.63 7.45
CA ARG A 665 19.43 11.08 6.09
C ARG A 665 18.34 10.02 6.01
N PHE A 666 18.25 9.13 7.00
CA PHE A 666 17.20 8.11 7.02
C PHE A 666 15.81 8.75 7.05
N TRP A 667 15.57 9.68 7.97
CA TRP A 667 14.25 10.31 8.13
C TRP A 667 13.91 11.26 6.98
N GLU A 668 14.89 11.94 6.40
CA GLU A 668 14.72 12.68 5.14
C GLU A 668 14.32 11.76 3.99
N ASN A 669 14.99 10.61 3.85
CA ASN A 669 14.66 9.62 2.81
C ASN A 669 13.25 9.03 3.04
N GLN A 670 12.90 8.67 4.28
CA GLN A 670 11.55 8.21 4.61
C GLN A 670 10.49 9.27 4.25
N THR A 671 10.74 10.54 4.58
CA THR A 671 9.80 11.63 4.28
C THR A 671 9.61 11.80 2.76
N LYS A 672 10.68 11.68 1.98
CA LYS A 672 10.61 11.70 0.51
C LYS A 672 9.86 10.47 -0.02
N LEU A 673 10.13 9.29 0.54
CA LEU A 673 9.46 8.05 0.18
C LEU A 673 7.95 8.14 0.44
N LYS A 674 7.54 8.59 1.63
CA LYS A 674 6.12 8.78 1.98
C LYS A 674 5.40 9.66 0.95
N LYS A 675 5.99 10.80 0.59
CA LYS A 675 5.42 11.69 -0.44
C LYS A 675 5.35 11.05 -1.83
N SER A 676 6.33 10.22 -2.18
CA SER A 676 6.30 9.46 -3.45
C SER A 676 5.18 8.44 -3.43
N LEU A 677 5.06 7.65 -2.35
CA LEU A 677 4.02 6.63 -2.20
C LEU A 677 2.61 7.25 -2.19
N GLU A 678 2.41 8.39 -1.52
CA GLU A 678 1.14 9.15 -1.54
C GLU A 678 0.83 9.68 -2.95
N LYS A 679 1.83 10.16 -3.68
CA LYS A 679 1.67 10.64 -5.06
C LYS A 679 1.32 9.50 -6.01
N ASP A 680 1.90 8.33 -5.80
CA ASP A 680 1.69 7.14 -6.62
C ASP A 680 0.48 6.31 -6.13
N GLU A 681 -0.34 6.85 -5.21
CA GLU A 681 -1.55 6.23 -4.64
C GLU A 681 -1.32 4.83 -4.04
N LEU A 682 -0.14 4.61 -3.45
CA LEU A 682 0.25 3.35 -2.80
C LEU A 682 -0.06 3.30 -1.30
N ILE A 683 -0.23 4.45 -0.62
CA ILE A 683 -0.56 4.55 0.82
C ILE A 683 -1.58 5.63 1.16
#